data_AF-A0A1E5UUU8-F1
#
_entry.id   AF-A0A1E5UUU8-F1
#
_cell.length_a   1.000
_cell.length_b   1.000
_cell.length_c   1.000
_cell.angle_alpha   90.00
_cell.angle_beta   90.00
_cell.angle_gamma   90.00
#
_symmetry.space_group_name_H-M   'P 1'
#
loop_
_entity.id
_entity.type
_entity.pdbx_description
1 polymer ?
#
loop_
_entity_poly.entity_id
_entity_poly.type
_entity_poly.pdbx_seq_one_letter_code
_entity_poly.pdbx_strand_id
1 'polypeptide(L)'
;MDHHQRGGRSREEEDSGSRVALLNGDVTKEEWLVAAAGWRSVRAESGKLWVIVGPAIFSHLAAYNMIVITQALAGHLGDLELAAISIANTVVVGFNYGLMVRIAHLGNLLEFHYSEKKRAFAEGLRSTRSVGTMAATDHQQRAAARGDEEAAAASRVALLNADVKKEEWQVAANGGEDGKLGLRAWEESKKLWVIVAPAIFSRVVTYTMNVITQAFAGHLGDLELAAISIANTVVVGFNFGLMLGMASALETLCGQAFGAKKFHMMGVYMQRSWIVLFMCAVLLLPMYFFAEDVLLLTGQPPALSAMAGKVSVWFIPLHFSFAFLFPLQRFLQCQMKNFVNAAASAVALAIHILVSWLLISRFQFGLVGIALTLNFSWWATAAMLFAYVSCGRCPETWHGFSLEAFAGMWEFVKLSSASGVMLCLENWYYRILILLTGNLKNAAIAVDALSICMTINGWEMMIPLAFFAGTGVRVANELGAGNGKGARFATIVSSITSLVIGLFFWVLIMGLQYKFAFIFTSSSVVLDAVDKLSVLLAFTILLNSIQPVLSGVAVGSGWQSMVAYVNIGCYYFIGIPLGILLGWLFNLGVLGIWAGMIGGTAVQTLILAIITVRCDWEKEAMIASTRMDKLSEVR
;
A
#
# COMPACT_ATOMS: atom_id res chain seq x y z
N MET A 1 -63.32 16.14 61.42
CA MET A 1 -62.43 17.03 62.20
C MET A 1 -61.08 16.95 61.51
N ASP A 2 -60.87 17.55 60.34
CA ASP A 2 -61.07 18.93 59.89
C ASP A 2 -60.15 19.96 60.57
N HIS A 3 -59.63 20.88 59.72
CA HIS A 3 -58.56 21.88 59.88
C HIS A 3 -57.11 21.40 59.64
N HIS A 4 -56.27 22.03 58.80
CA HIS A 4 -56.41 23.22 57.95
C HIS A 4 -55.22 23.28 56.95
N GLN A 5 -55.51 23.61 55.67
CA GLN A 5 -54.84 24.56 54.73
C GLN A 5 -53.30 24.73 54.74
N ARG A 6 -52.54 24.99 53.66
CA ARG A 6 -52.66 25.41 52.24
C ARG A 6 -51.22 25.20 51.70
N GLY A 7 -50.93 24.58 50.56
CA GLY A 7 -51.10 25.14 49.22
C GLY A 7 -49.76 25.69 48.65
N GLY A 8 -49.28 25.13 47.52
CA GLY A 8 -48.44 25.89 46.57
C GLY A 8 -47.07 25.30 46.18
N ARG A 9 -47.05 24.61 45.03
CA ARG A 9 -46.06 24.63 43.92
C ARG A 9 -44.53 24.49 44.14
N SER A 10 -43.98 23.73 43.19
CA SER A 10 -42.60 23.70 42.64
C SER A 10 -41.47 23.17 43.52
N ARG A 11 -41.17 21.87 43.34
CA ARG A 11 -39.84 21.28 43.57
C ARG A 11 -39.51 20.31 42.42
N GLU A 12 -39.60 20.86 41.21
CA GLU A 12 -39.15 20.22 39.96
C GLU A 12 -38.07 21.10 39.30
N GLU A 13 -37.24 21.76 40.11
CA GLU A 13 -36.24 22.74 39.66
C GLU A 13 -34.83 22.53 40.22
N GLU A 14 -34.52 21.32 40.73
CA GLU A 14 -33.18 21.01 41.25
C GLU A 14 -32.40 19.96 40.43
N ASP A 15 -32.93 19.51 39.28
CA ASP A 15 -32.22 18.58 38.38
C ASP A 15 -32.05 19.12 36.94
N SER A 16 -32.39 20.39 36.69
CA SER A 16 -32.15 21.06 35.41
C SER A 16 -30.82 21.85 35.38
N GLY A 17 -30.19 22.09 36.53
CA GLY A 17 -28.91 22.83 36.63
C GLY A 17 -27.69 22.07 36.12
N SER A 18 -27.74 20.73 36.11
CA SER A 18 -26.59 19.88 35.73
C SER A 18 -26.59 19.48 34.25
N ARG A 19 -27.69 19.74 33.52
CA ARG A 19 -27.84 19.33 32.11
C ARG A 19 -27.81 20.49 31.10
N VAL A 20 -27.76 21.75 31.56
CA VAL A 20 -27.64 22.94 30.69
C VAL A 20 -26.21 23.50 30.62
N ALA A 21 -25.28 23.01 31.43
CA ALA A 21 -23.88 23.48 31.42
C ALA A 21 -23.01 22.95 30.27
N LEU A 22 -23.50 22.02 29.43
CA LEU A 22 -22.76 21.51 28.26
C LEU A 22 -22.95 22.36 26.98
N LEU A 23 -23.78 23.41 27.04
CA LEU A 23 -24.05 24.29 25.89
C LEU A 23 -23.55 25.73 26.06
N ASN A 24 -23.02 26.11 27.21
CA ASN A 24 -22.34 27.39 27.39
C ASN A 24 -20.85 27.15 27.58
N GLY A 25 -20.10 27.49 26.53
CA GLY A 25 -18.67 27.26 26.44
C GLY A 25 -17.89 28.00 27.50
N ASP A 26 -17.16 27.23 28.30
CA ASP A 26 -15.86 27.58 28.85
C ASP A 26 -15.10 26.28 29.12
N VAL A 27 -14.73 25.59 28.02
CA VAL A 27 -13.75 24.49 28.12
C VAL A 27 -12.39 25.14 28.28
N THR A 28 -11.77 24.96 29.44
CA THR A 28 -10.48 25.57 29.74
C THR A 28 -9.39 24.97 28.85
N LYS A 29 -8.34 25.74 28.56
CA LYS A 29 -7.20 25.30 27.73
C LYS A 29 -6.54 24.02 28.28
N GLU A 30 -6.59 23.82 29.59
CA GLU A 30 -6.06 22.63 30.27
C GLU A 30 -6.91 21.38 29.99
N GLU A 31 -8.23 21.49 29.99
CA GLU A 31 -9.13 20.37 29.65
C GLU A 31 -8.98 19.95 28.18
N TRP A 32 -8.77 20.90 27.27
CA TRP A 32 -8.42 20.62 25.87
C TRP A 32 -7.06 19.92 25.73
N LEU A 33 -6.07 20.30 26.53
CA LEU A 33 -4.75 19.68 26.51
C LEU A 33 -4.79 18.26 27.08
N VAL A 34 -5.59 18.01 28.12
CA VAL A 34 -5.81 16.67 28.68
C VAL A 34 -6.57 15.79 27.69
N ALA A 35 -7.62 16.30 27.04
CA ALA A 35 -8.34 15.58 26.00
C ALA A 35 -7.46 15.30 24.77
N ALA A 36 -6.62 16.25 24.35
CA ALA A 36 -5.67 16.08 23.26
C ALA A 36 -4.54 15.10 23.62
N ALA A 37 -4.07 15.08 24.87
CA ALA A 37 -3.10 14.10 25.36
C ALA A 37 -3.72 12.70 25.43
N GLY A 38 -4.96 12.59 25.90
CA GLY A 38 -5.76 11.36 25.84
C GLY A 38 -5.93 10.87 24.40
N TRP A 39 -6.24 11.75 23.45
CA TRP A 39 -6.37 11.39 22.04
C TRP A 39 -5.05 11.00 21.37
N ARG A 40 -3.93 11.62 21.77
CA ARG A 40 -2.58 11.23 21.33
C ARG A 40 -2.17 9.88 21.89
N SER A 41 -2.50 9.60 23.16
CA SER A 41 -2.32 8.30 23.81
C SER A 41 -3.16 7.23 23.11
N VAL A 42 -4.44 7.49 22.88
CA VAL A 42 -5.34 6.58 22.13
C VAL A 42 -4.85 6.39 20.69
N ARG A 43 -4.35 7.42 20.00
CA ARG A 43 -3.75 7.30 18.66
C ARG A 43 -2.45 6.47 18.67
N ALA A 44 -1.62 6.61 19.69
CA ALA A 44 -0.38 5.85 19.83
C ALA A 44 -0.65 4.38 20.19
N GLU A 45 -1.60 4.13 21.09
CA GLU A 45 -2.11 2.81 21.47
C GLU A 45 -2.80 2.13 20.27
N SER A 46 -3.70 2.83 19.57
CA SER A 46 -4.35 2.31 18.36
C SER A 46 -3.39 2.12 17.19
N GLY A 47 -2.32 2.92 17.09
CA GLY A 47 -1.23 2.70 16.14
C GLY A 47 -0.44 1.42 16.43
N LYS A 48 -0.13 1.15 17.71
CA LYS A 48 0.47 -0.13 18.14
C LYS A 48 -0.49 -1.30 17.91
N LEU A 49 -1.77 -1.10 18.24
CA LEU A 49 -2.84 -2.08 17.99
C LEU A 49 -2.98 -2.34 16.48
N TRP A 50 -2.83 -1.34 15.61
CA TRP A 50 -2.86 -1.53 14.16
C TRP A 50 -1.62 -2.26 13.62
N VAL A 51 -0.45 -2.10 14.24
CA VAL A 51 0.74 -2.89 13.86
C VAL A 51 0.57 -4.37 14.23
N ILE A 52 -0.16 -4.66 15.32
CA ILE A 52 -0.41 -6.02 15.82
C ILE A 52 -1.61 -6.67 15.12
N VAL A 53 -2.72 -5.94 15.04
CA VAL A 53 -4.03 -6.41 14.58
C VAL A 53 -4.23 -6.10 13.09
N GLY A 54 -3.48 -5.16 12.51
CA GLY A 54 -3.57 -4.78 11.10
C GLY A 54 -3.27 -5.92 10.13
N PRO A 55 -2.22 -6.74 10.30
CA PRO A 55 -2.02 -7.94 9.49
C PRO A 55 -3.16 -8.96 9.63
N ALA A 56 -3.77 -9.07 10.82
CA ALA A 56 -4.91 -9.95 11.07
C ALA A 56 -6.21 -9.41 10.43
N ILE A 57 -6.50 -8.11 10.56
CA ILE A 57 -7.61 -7.41 9.89
C ILE A 57 -7.42 -7.43 8.37
N PHE A 58 -6.18 -7.27 7.89
CA PHE A 58 -5.82 -7.34 6.48
C PHE A 58 -6.02 -8.75 5.91
N SER A 59 -5.54 -9.78 6.60
CA SER A 59 -5.81 -11.17 6.25
C SER A 59 -7.31 -11.47 6.28
N HIS A 60 -8.04 -10.94 7.26
CA HIS A 60 -9.49 -11.06 7.33
C HIS A 60 -10.21 -10.33 6.21
N LEU A 61 -9.87 -9.09 5.87
CA LEU A 61 -10.52 -8.33 4.79
C LEU A 61 -10.15 -8.86 3.40
N ALA A 62 -8.92 -9.32 3.21
CA ALA A 62 -8.52 -9.99 1.97
C ALA A 62 -9.22 -11.35 1.83
N ALA A 63 -9.30 -12.14 2.91
CA ALA A 63 -10.05 -13.38 2.95
C ALA A 63 -11.56 -13.13 2.79
N TYR A 64 -12.11 -12.08 3.41
CA TYR A 64 -13.53 -11.72 3.33
C TYR A 64 -13.89 -11.22 1.93
N ASN A 65 -13.03 -10.43 1.29
CA ASN A 65 -13.19 -10.06 -0.12
C ASN A 65 -13.10 -11.29 -1.03
N MET A 66 -12.14 -12.21 -0.79
CA MET A 66 -12.09 -13.48 -1.51
C MET A 66 -13.34 -14.33 -1.26
N ILE A 67 -13.87 -14.37 -0.04
CA ILE A 67 -15.10 -15.11 0.32
C ILE A 67 -16.32 -14.48 -0.37
N VAL A 68 -16.45 -13.15 -0.37
CA VAL A 68 -17.55 -12.45 -1.03
C VAL A 68 -17.47 -12.64 -2.54
N ILE A 69 -16.27 -12.59 -3.13
CA ILE A 69 -16.07 -12.87 -4.56
C ILE A 69 -16.38 -14.34 -4.87
N THR A 70 -15.91 -15.27 -4.04
CA THR A 70 -16.15 -16.72 -4.24
C THR A 70 -17.62 -17.07 -4.04
N GLN A 71 -18.32 -16.41 -3.11
CA GLN A 71 -19.77 -16.57 -2.90
C GLN A 71 -20.59 -15.92 -4.01
N ALA A 72 -20.19 -14.74 -4.49
CA ALA A 72 -20.81 -14.11 -5.65
C ALA A 72 -20.64 -14.97 -6.92
N LEU A 73 -19.46 -15.57 -7.11
CA LEU A 73 -19.18 -16.50 -8.20
C LEU A 73 -19.90 -17.85 -8.03
N ALA A 74 -19.96 -18.39 -6.80
CA ALA A 74 -20.68 -19.63 -6.50
C ALA A 74 -22.19 -19.51 -6.68
N GLY A 75 -22.76 -18.31 -6.52
CA GLY A 75 -24.16 -18.04 -6.86
C GLY A 75 -24.50 -18.27 -8.34
N HIS A 76 -23.50 -18.32 -9.23
CA HIS A 76 -23.68 -18.69 -10.63
C HIS A 76 -23.71 -20.21 -10.88
N LEU A 77 -23.35 -21.03 -9.89
CA LEU A 77 -23.29 -22.50 -10.02
C LEU A 77 -24.56 -23.21 -9.50
N GLY A 78 -25.25 -22.60 -8.52
CA GLY A 78 -26.50 -23.12 -7.97
C GLY A 78 -26.62 -22.92 -6.45
N ASP A 79 -27.85 -23.02 -5.91
CA ASP A 79 -28.13 -22.80 -4.48
C ASP A 79 -27.45 -23.83 -3.57
N LEU A 80 -27.25 -25.06 -4.08
CA LEU A 80 -26.61 -26.15 -3.34
C LEU A 80 -25.08 -25.94 -3.25
N GLU A 81 -24.45 -25.49 -4.34
CA GLU A 81 -23.03 -25.14 -4.39
C GLU A 81 -22.74 -23.90 -3.55
N LEU A 82 -23.60 -22.88 -3.59
CA LEU A 82 -23.52 -21.70 -2.72
C LEU A 82 -23.60 -22.11 -1.24
N ALA A 83 -24.53 -23.00 -0.88
CA ALA A 83 -24.67 -23.51 0.48
C ALA A 83 -23.44 -24.33 0.91
N ALA A 84 -22.92 -25.22 0.05
CA ALA A 84 -21.75 -26.04 0.34
C ALA A 84 -20.47 -25.22 0.49
N ILE A 85 -20.24 -24.23 -0.38
CA ILE A 85 -19.10 -23.31 -0.33
C ILE A 85 -19.22 -22.37 0.89
N SER A 86 -20.42 -21.91 1.23
CA SER A 86 -20.66 -21.12 2.44
C SER A 86 -20.34 -21.93 3.71
N ILE A 87 -20.74 -23.19 3.78
CA ILE A 87 -20.44 -24.10 4.90
C ILE A 87 -18.93 -24.40 4.98
N ALA A 88 -18.29 -24.75 3.85
CA ALA A 88 -16.85 -25.03 3.79
C ALA A 88 -16.00 -23.82 4.19
N ASN A 89 -16.35 -22.63 3.71
CA ASN A 89 -15.68 -21.37 4.09
C ASN A 89 -15.86 -21.06 5.58
N THR A 90 -17.05 -21.29 6.13
CA THR A 90 -17.32 -21.08 7.57
C THR A 90 -16.49 -22.04 8.44
N VAL A 91 -16.34 -23.30 8.03
CA VAL A 91 -15.54 -24.32 8.75
C VAL A 91 -14.03 -24.02 8.64
N VAL A 92 -13.53 -23.64 7.47
CA VAL A 92 -12.10 -23.31 7.25
C VAL A 92 -11.72 -22.01 7.97
N VAL A 93 -12.57 -20.98 7.95
CA VAL A 93 -12.37 -19.74 8.72
C VAL A 93 -12.41 -20.03 10.22
N GLY A 94 -13.34 -20.87 10.68
CA GLY A 94 -13.42 -21.30 12.08
C GLY A 94 -12.19 -22.10 12.55
N PHE A 95 -11.65 -22.99 11.71
CA PHE A 95 -10.46 -23.78 12.01
C PHE A 95 -9.18 -22.92 12.04
N ASN A 96 -9.01 -22.01 11.07
CA ASN A 96 -7.91 -21.05 11.04
C ASN A 96 -7.97 -20.07 12.21
N TYR A 97 -9.17 -19.64 12.61
CA TYR A 97 -9.39 -18.84 13.82
C TYR A 97 -8.97 -19.59 15.08
N GLY A 98 -9.38 -20.86 15.22
CA GLY A 98 -8.99 -21.72 16.34
C GLY A 98 -7.47 -21.95 16.43
N LEU A 99 -6.79 -22.10 15.29
CA LEU A 99 -5.34 -22.25 15.23
C LEU A 99 -4.61 -20.94 15.55
N MET A 100 -5.07 -19.79 15.02
CA MET A 100 -4.49 -18.48 15.32
C MET A 100 -4.71 -18.04 16.77
N VAL A 101 -5.89 -18.29 17.35
CA VAL A 101 -6.14 -18.01 18.77
C VAL A 101 -5.21 -18.84 19.64
N ARG A 102 -4.95 -20.11 19.28
CA ARG A 102 -3.97 -20.96 19.99
C ARG A 102 -2.53 -20.46 19.82
N ILE A 103 -2.15 -19.98 18.65
CA ILE A 103 -0.81 -19.39 18.39
C ILE A 103 -0.64 -18.06 19.12
N ALA A 104 -1.65 -17.19 19.15
CA ALA A 104 -1.66 -15.93 19.90
C ALA A 104 -1.64 -16.20 21.41
N HIS A 105 -2.35 -17.24 21.87
CA HIS A 105 -2.30 -17.68 23.26
C HIS A 105 -0.92 -18.23 23.62
N LEU A 106 -0.23 -18.93 22.70
CA LEU A 106 1.16 -19.36 22.82
C LEU A 106 2.12 -18.17 22.90
N GLY A 107 1.90 -17.14 22.08
CA GLY A 107 2.65 -15.88 22.11
C GLY A 107 2.48 -15.13 23.43
N ASN A 108 1.25 -15.03 23.93
CA ASN A 108 0.96 -14.44 25.25
C ASN A 108 1.54 -15.29 26.40
N LEU A 109 1.57 -16.62 26.27
CA LEU A 109 2.24 -17.50 27.24
C LEU A 109 3.76 -17.27 27.26
N LEU A 110 4.38 -17.06 26.10
CA LEU A 110 5.80 -16.72 25.96
C LEU A 110 6.10 -15.32 26.51
N GLU A 111 5.24 -14.33 26.27
CA GLU A 111 5.36 -12.97 26.83
C GLU A 111 5.12 -12.94 28.34
N PHE A 112 4.16 -13.74 28.84
CA PHE A 112 3.89 -13.90 30.27
C PHE A 112 5.08 -14.56 30.98
N HIS A 113 5.66 -15.62 30.42
CA HIS A 113 6.88 -16.25 30.96
C HIS A 113 8.08 -15.29 30.95
N TYR A 114 8.20 -14.46 29.91
CA TYR A 114 9.24 -13.44 29.82
C TYR A 114 9.03 -12.33 30.87
N SER A 115 7.79 -11.90 31.07
CA SER A 115 7.38 -10.92 32.09
C SER A 115 7.56 -11.44 33.53
N GLU A 116 7.22 -12.71 33.79
CA GLU A 116 7.45 -13.37 35.08
C GLU A 116 8.94 -13.48 35.40
N LYS A 117 9.78 -13.87 34.43
CA LYS A 117 11.25 -13.86 34.62
C LYS A 117 11.76 -12.46 34.94
N LYS A 118 11.21 -11.43 34.31
CA LYS A 118 11.55 -10.03 34.58
C LYS A 118 11.08 -9.56 35.97
N ARG A 119 9.92 -10.02 36.44
CA ARG A 119 9.40 -9.77 37.80
C ARG A 119 10.20 -10.50 38.88
N ALA A 120 10.52 -11.78 38.68
CA ALA A 120 11.35 -12.57 39.58
C ALA A 120 12.76 -11.97 39.73
N PHE A 121 13.32 -11.45 38.63
CA PHE A 121 14.57 -10.70 38.66
C PHE A 121 14.45 -9.37 39.44
N ALA A 122 13.35 -8.63 39.26
CA ALA A 122 13.07 -7.39 39.99
C ALA A 122 12.75 -7.61 41.49
N GLU A 123 12.24 -8.78 41.88
CA GLU A 123 12.02 -9.18 43.27
C GLU A 123 13.32 -9.66 43.94
N GLY A 124 14.20 -10.35 43.21
CA GLY A 124 15.57 -10.64 43.67
C GLY A 124 16.40 -9.38 43.91
N LEU A 125 16.19 -8.34 43.10
CA LEU A 125 16.76 -7.00 43.31
C LEU A 125 16.13 -6.23 44.50
N ARG A 126 14.90 -6.56 44.90
CA ARG A 126 14.25 -5.98 46.09
C ARG A 126 14.63 -6.70 47.38
N SER A 127 14.86 -8.00 47.35
CA SER A 127 15.33 -8.74 48.54
C SER A 127 16.77 -8.36 48.91
N THR A 128 17.64 -8.15 47.91
CA THR A 128 18.99 -7.59 48.10
C THR A 128 18.98 -6.15 48.62
N ARG A 129 17.95 -5.36 48.28
CA ARG A 129 17.72 -4.01 48.83
C ARG A 129 17.23 -4.03 50.29
N SER A 130 16.46 -5.04 50.69
CA SER A 130 15.96 -5.18 52.07
C SER A 130 17.03 -5.58 53.09
N VAL A 131 18.10 -6.24 52.65
CA VAL A 131 19.28 -6.57 53.49
C VAL A 131 20.16 -5.33 53.73
N GLY A 132 20.05 -4.29 52.89
CA GLY A 132 20.81 -3.04 53.00
C GLY A 132 20.20 -1.97 53.91
N THR A 133 19.00 -2.16 54.44
CA THR A 133 18.29 -1.17 55.30
C THR A 133 18.14 -1.66 56.73
N MET A 134 19.21 -2.21 57.29
CA MET A 134 19.31 -2.54 58.73
C MET A 134 20.57 -1.90 59.35
N ALA A 135 20.83 -0.63 59.03
CA ALA A 135 21.82 0.19 59.74
C ALA A 135 21.56 1.67 59.44
N ALA A 136 20.83 2.35 60.33
CA ALA A 136 21.02 3.76 60.74
C ALA A 136 19.75 4.25 61.44
N THR A 137 19.78 4.15 62.76
CA THR A 137 18.90 4.82 63.72
C THR A 137 19.28 6.29 63.90
N ASP A 138 18.25 7.11 64.10
CA ASP A 138 18.18 8.32 64.94
C ASP A 138 19.05 9.56 64.60
N HIS A 139 18.41 10.64 64.12
CA HIS A 139 18.24 11.87 64.91
C HIS A 139 17.41 12.96 64.20
N GLN A 140 16.81 13.77 65.05
CA GLN A 140 15.70 14.71 64.90
C GLN A 140 16.09 16.14 64.43
N GLN A 141 15.08 16.87 63.92
CA GLN A 141 14.85 18.34 63.97
C GLN A 141 15.18 19.28 62.78
N ARG A 142 14.08 19.77 62.18
CA ARG A 142 13.68 21.16 61.82
C ARG A 142 14.52 22.00 60.83
N ALA A 143 13.98 22.07 59.61
CA ALA A 143 13.53 23.27 58.89
C ALA A 143 14.44 24.52 58.86
N ALA A 144 15.24 24.66 57.80
CA ALA A 144 15.44 25.90 57.02
C ALA A 144 16.45 25.64 55.88
N ALA A 145 15.97 25.42 54.65
CA ALA A 145 16.65 25.74 53.38
C ALA A 145 15.95 25.00 52.21
N ARG A 146 14.78 25.50 51.80
CA ARG A 146 14.25 25.21 50.46
C ARG A 146 15.12 25.96 49.45
N GLY A 147 16.15 25.28 48.96
CA GLY A 147 17.10 25.79 47.97
C GLY A 147 18.06 24.71 47.50
N ASP A 148 18.43 23.77 48.38
CA ASP A 148 19.43 22.73 48.05
C ASP A 148 18.84 21.33 47.79
N GLU A 149 17.58 21.07 48.16
CA GLU A 149 16.91 19.78 47.89
C GLU A 149 16.60 19.58 46.41
N GLU A 150 16.29 20.65 45.66
CA GLU A 150 16.00 20.56 44.23
C GLU A 150 17.26 20.30 43.40
N ALA A 151 18.40 20.87 43.81
CA ALA A 151 19.70 20.61 43.19
C ALA A 151 20.22 19.19 43.52
N ALA A 152 20.04 18.71 44.75
CA ALA A 152 20.42 17.36 45.15
C ALA A 152 19.50 16.29 44.53
N ALA A 153 18.19 16.56 44.40
CA ALA A 153 17.25 15.70 43.69
C ALA A 153 17.52 15.67 42.19
N ALA A 154 17.83 16.83 41.57
CA ALA A 154 18.23 16.90 40.17
C ALA A 154 19.56 16.17 39.92
N SER A 155 20.53 16.26 40.85
CA SER A 155 21.79 15.52 40.77
C SER A 155 21.61 14.02 40.97
N ARG A 156 20.73 13.58 41.87
CA ARG A 156 20.38 12.16 42.05
C ARG A 156 19.61 11.61 40.87
N VAL A 157 18.69 12.37 40.28
CA VAL A 157 17.98 12.00 39.05
C VAL A 157 18.95 11.97 37.86
N ALA A 158 19.94 12.87 37.80
CA ALA A 158 21.00 12.84 36.80
C ALA A 158 21.94 11.63 36.96
N LEU A 159 22.29 11.25 38.19
CA LEU A 159 23.07 10.04 38.49
C LEU A 159 22.28 8.76 38.24
N LEU A 160 21.01 8.70 38.63
CA LEU A 160 20.11 7.58 38.32
C LEU A 160 19.87 7.46 36.81
N ASN A 161 19.71 8.57 36.08
CA ASN A 161 19.60 8.55 34.62
C ASN A 161 20.94 8.22 33.94
N ALA A 162 22.07 8.54 34.57
CA ALA A 162 23.39 8.16 34.09
C ALA A 162 23.64 6.66 34.29
N ASP A 163 23.24 6.09 35.43
CA ASP A 163 23.36 4.66 35.73
C ASP A 163 22.33 3.82 34.96
N VAL A 164 21.10 4.31 34.76
CA VAL A 164 20.11 3.68 33.86
C VAL A 164 20.58 3.72 32.41
N LYS A 165 21.18 4.83 31.96
CA LYS A 165 21.85 4.85 30.64
C LYS A 165 23.03 3.87 30.63
N LYS A 166 23.84 3.79 31.68
CA LYS A 166 24.99 2.87 31.74
C LYS A 166 24.54 1.41 31.70
N GLU A 167 23.42 1.06 32.35
CA GLU A 167 22.79 -0.26 32.31
C GLU A 167 22.10 -0.54 30.98
N GLU A 168 21.41 0.42 30.35
CA GLU A 168 20.88 0.26 28.98
C GLU A 168 22.01 0.08 27.95
N TRP A 169 23.12 0.78 28.12
CA TRP A 169 24.34 0.61 27.33
C TRP A 169 25.02 -0.74 27.62
N GLN A 170 24.99 -1.24 28.85
CA GLN A 170 25.54 -2.56 29.21
C GLN A 170 24.63 -3.73 28.79
N VAL A 171 23.31 -3.57 28.81
CA VAL A 171 22.34 -4.55 28.30
C VAL A 171 22.36 -4.56 26.76
N ALA A 172 22.52 -3.39 26.12
CA ALA A 172 22.79 -3.32 24.69
C ALA A 172 24.18 -3.86 24.33
N ALA A 173 25.19 -3.73 25.20
CA ALA A 173 26.53 -4.28 25.00
C ALA A 173 26.61 -5.80 25.23
N ASN A 174 25.73 -6.37 26.06
CA ASN A 174 25.68 -7.81 26.35
C ASN A 174 24.84 -8.63 25.35
N GLY A 175 24.09 -7.98 24.46
CA GLY A 175 23.62 -8.61 23.23
C GLY A 175 24.76 -8.57 22.21
N GLY A 176 25.27 -9.73 21.79
CA GLY A 176 26.24 -9.82 20.69
C GLY A 176 25.79 -9.02 19.46
N GLU A 177 26.69 -8.77 18.50
CA GLU A 177 26.40 -7.98 17.29
C GLU A 177 25.08 -8.40 16.59
N ASP A 178 24.70 -9.68 16.69
CA ASP A 178 23.44 -10.25 16.22
C ASP A 178 22.18 -9.68 16.91
N GLY A 179 22.22 -9.45 18.22
CA GLY A 179 21.11 -8.85 18.97
C GLY A 179 20.86 -7.39 18.60
N LYS A 180 21.94 -6.66 18.28
CA LYS A 180 21.86 -5.27 17.77
C LYS A 180 21.37 -5.22 16.32
N LEU A 181 21.77 -6.18 15.49
CA LEU A 181 21.30 -6.28 14.10
C LEU A 181 19.81 -6.61 14.02
N GLY A 182 19.35 -7.59 14.81
CA GLY A 182 17.94 -7.98 14.86
C GLY A 182 17.03 -6.84 15.30
N LEU A 183 17.43 -6.08 16.33
CA LEU A 183 16.67 -4.90 16.78
C LEU A 183 16.60 -3.81 15.69
N ARG A 184 17.73 -3.51 15.04
CA ARG A 184 17.76 -2.54 13.93
C ARG A 184 16.89 -2.98 12.75
N ALA A 185 16.95 -4.27 12.39
CA ALA A 185 16.12 -4.83 11.32
C ALA A 185 14.63 -4.73 11.65
N TRP A 186 14.26 -4.97 12.91
CA TRP A 186 12.90 -4.81 13.40
C TRP A 186 12.43 -3.35 13.36
N GLU A 187 13.27 -2.39 13.77
CA GLU A 187 12.94 -0.97 13.68
C GLU A 187 12.74 -0.50 12.24
N GLU A 188 13.61 -0.92 11.32
CA GLU A 188 13.45 -0.59 9.91
C GLU A 188 12.20 -1.26 9.30
N SER A 189 11.94 -2.51 9.66
CA SER A 189 10.74 -3.24 9.25
C SER A 189 9.47 -2.52 9.73
N LYS A 190 9.43 -2.01 10.97
CA LYS A 190 8.30 -1.20 11.46
C LYS A 190 8.08 0.05 10.60
N LYS A 191 9.14 0.79 10.27
CA LYS A 191 9.04 1.99 9.42
C LYS A 191 8.53 1.64 8.01
N LEU A 192 9.00 0.52 7.46
CA LEU A 192 8.54 0.01 6.17
C LEU A 192 7.05 -0.34 6.20
N TRP A 193 6.60 -1.09 7.20
CA TRP A 193 5.21 -1.54 7.31
C TRP A 193 4.20 -0.41 7.55
N VAL A 194 4.61 0.69 8.18
CA VAL A 194 3.78 1.92 8.29
C VAL A 194 3.40 2.47 6.91
N ILE A 195 4.25 2.28 5.90
CA ILE A 195 4.01 2.72 4.53
C ILE A 195 3.35 1.59 3.73
N VAL A 196 3.93 0.39 3.79
CA VAL A 196 3.55 -0.75 2.95
C VAL A 196 2.16 -1.28 3.30
N ALA A 197 1.81 -1.51 4.57
CA ALA A 197 0.53 -2.15 4.90
C ALA A 197 -0.68 -1.35 4.40
N PRO A 198 -0.78 -0.02 4.67
CA PRO A 198 -1.90 0.77 4.16
C PRO A 198 -1.84 0.92 2.63
N ALA A 199 -0.64 0.91 2.02
CA ALA A 199 -0.50 0.91 0.57
C ALA A 199 -1.05 -0.38 -0.06
N ILE A 200 -0.74 -1.56 0.49
CA ILE A 200 -1.30 -2.84 0.03
C ILE A 200 -2.82 -2.78 0.12
N PHE A 201 -3.36 -2.39 1.27
CA PHE A 201 -4.81 -2.28 1.46
C PHE A 201 -5.46 -1.35 0.42
N SER A 202 -4.93 -0.14 0.25
CA SER A 202 -5.47 0.82 -0.72
C SER A 202 -5.43 0.30 -2.16
N ARG A 203 -4.36 -0.42 -2.54
CA ARG A 203 -4.20 -1.01 -3.87
C ARG A 203 -5.17 -2.17 -4.09
N VAL A 204 -5.29 -3.09 -3.14
CA VAL A 204 -6.26 -4.20 -3.19
C VAL A 204 -7.68 -3.64 -3.33
N VAL A 205 -8.07 -2.69 -2.48
CA VAL A 205 -9.39 -2.06 -2.51
C VAL A 205 -9.67 -1.36 -3.85
N THR A 206 -8.70 -0.61 -4.38
CA THR A 206 -8.84 0.05 -5.68
C THR A 206 -8.95 -0.96 -6.82
N TYR A 207 -8.19 -2.06 -6.76
CA TYR A 207 -8.30 -3.15 -7.73
C TYR A 207 -9.68 -3.85 -7.64
N THR A 208 -10.21 -4.05 -6.43
CA THR A 208 -11.56 -4.59 -6.23
C THR A 208 -12.64 -3.73 -6.88
N MET A 209 -12.52 -2.40 -6.90
CA MET A 209 -13.48 -1.54 -7.63
C MET A 209 -13.52 -1.87 -9.12
N ASN A 210 -12.36 -2.16 -9.74
CA ASN A 210 -12.31 -2.59 -11.14
C ASN A 210 -13.01 -3.94 -11.35
N VAL A 211 -12.81 -4.89 -10.43
CA VAL A 211 -13.48 -6.20 -10.47
C VAL A 211 -14.99 -6.05 -10.35
N ILE A 212 -15.48 -5.22 -9.41
CA ILE A 212 -16.91 -4.94 -9.25
C ILE A 212 -17.48 -4.31 -10.52
N THR A 213 -16.78 -3.32 -11.09
CA THR A 213 -17.18 -2.66 -12.35
C THR A 213 -17.35 -3.69 -13.48
N GLN A 214 -16.43 -4.65 -13.61
CA GLN A 214 -16.53 -5.73 -14.59
C GLN A 214 -17.68 -6.70 -14.28
N ALA A 215 -17.89 -7.07 -13.01
CA ALA A 215 -19.00 -7.94 -12.62
C ALA A 215 -20.37 -7.35 -13.02
N PHE A 216 -20.58 -6.06 -12.76
CA PHE A 216 -21.80 -5.38 -13.21
C PHE A 216 -21.92 -5.32 -14.75
N ALA A 217 -20.81 -5.22 -15.48
CA ALA A 217 -20.83 -5.29 -16.95
C ALA A 217 -21.24 -6.68 -17.44
N GLY A 218 -20.76 -7.75 -16.78
CA GLY A 218 -21.18 -9.13 -17.05
C GLY A 218 -22.68 -9.35 -16.87
N HIS A 219 -23.31 -8.68 -15.91
CA HIS A 219 -24.76 -8.75 -15.72
C HIS A 219 -25.57 -8.03 -16.81
N LEU A 220 -24.96 -7.12 -17.58
CA LEU A 220 -25.63 -6.50 -18.73
C LEU A 220 -25.57 -7.39 -19.97
N GLY A 221 -24.45 -8.09 -20.16
CA GLY A 221 -24.25 -9.01 -21.27
C GLY A 221 -22.77 -9.30 -21.55
N ASP A 222 -22.53 -10.33 -22.35
CA ASP A 222 -21.17 -10.77 -22.71
C ASP A 222 -20.41 -9.71 -23.53
N LEU A 223 -21.13 -8.99 -24.42
CA LEU A 223 -20.57 -7.93 -25.24
C LEU A 223 -20.16 -6.72 -24.39
N GLU A 224 -20.99 -6.33 -23.43
CA GLU A 224 -20.76 -5.25 -22.48
C GLU A 224 -19.56 -5.55 -21.58
N LEU A 225 -19.47 -6.77 -21.05
CA LEU A 225 -18.31 -7.23 -20.28
C LEU A 225 -17.02 -7.16 -21.09
N ALA A 226 -17.04 -7.69 -22.32
CA ALA A 226 -15.88 -7.66 -23.20
C ALA A 226 -15.47 -6.22 -23.52
N ALA A 227 -16.42 -5.33 -23.81
CA ALA A 227 -16.16 -3.93 -24.12
C ALA A 227 -15.56 -3.18 -22.91
N ILE A 228 -16.13 -3.35 -21.71
CA ILE A 228 -15.61 -2.74 -20.46
C ILE A 228 -14.23 -3.31 -20.13
N SER A 229 -14.02 -4.61 -20.31
CA SER A 229 -12.74 -5.25 -20.07
C SER A 229 -11.67 -4.70 -21.02
N ILE A 230 -11.95 -4.56 -22.31
CA ILE A 230 -11.01 -3.96 -23.27
C ILE A 230 -10.74 -2.49 -22.94
N ALA A 231 -11.78 -1.69 -22.72
CA ALA A 231 -11.61 -0.27 -22.43
C ALA A 231 -10.82 -0.05 -21.12
N ASN A 232 -11.13 -0.80 -20.05
CA ASN A 232 -10.46 -0.64 -18.76
C ASN A 232 -9.07 -1.28 -18.75
N THR A 233 -8.96 -2.52 -19.22
CA THR A 233 -7.69 -3.25 -19.21
C THR A 233 -6.78 -2.64 -20.24
N VAL A 234 -7.13 -2.59 -21.52
CA VAL A 234 -6.24 -2.17 -22.63
C VAL A 234 -6.06 -0.66 -22.67
N VAL A 235 -7.15 0.11 -22.88
CA VAL A 235 -7.04 1.56 -23.14
C VAL A 235 -6.63 2.34 -21.89
N VAL A 236 -7.41 2.23 -20.81
CA VAL A 236 -7.10 2.88 -19.53
C VAL A 236 -5.80 2.33 -18.95
N GLY A 237 -5.63 1.01 -18.98
CA GLY A 237 -4.45 0.38 -18.39
C GLY A 237 -3.13 0.65 -19.12
N PHE A 238 -3.15 0.98 -20.42
CA PHE A 238 -1.98 1.50 -21.14
C PHE A 238 -1.53 2.84 -20.54
N ASN A 239 -2.49 3.76 -20.36
CA ASN A 239 -2.26 5.09 -19.80
C ASN A 239 -1.90 5.05 -18.30
N PHE A 240 -2.52 4.13 -17.55
CA PHE A 240 -2.30 3.95 -16.12
C PHE A 240 -0.83 3.72 -15.79
N GLY A 241 -0.15 2.80 -16.51
CA GLY A 241 1.26 2.48 -16.25
C GLY A 241 2.19 3.69 -16.45
N LEU A 242 1.98 4.45 -17.53
CA LEU A 242 2.75 5.65 -17.83
C LEU A 242 2.49 6.75 -16.78
N MET A 243 1.23 7.04 -16.47
CA MET A 243 0.85 8.07 -15.49
C MET A 243 1.34 7.72 -14.07
N LEU A 244 1.24 6.45 -13.68
CA LEU A 244 1.74 5.97 -12.39
C LEU A 244 3.26 6.09 -12.30
N GLY A 245 3.98 5.75 -13.38
CA GLY A 245 5.44 5.92 -13.46
C GLY A 245 5.85 7.38 -13.43
N MET A 246 5.16 8.25 -14.16
CA MET A 246 5.46 9.68 -14.13
C MET A 246 5.26 10.28 -12.73
N ALA A 247 4.25 9.84 -11.99
CA ALA A 247 4.03 10.24 -10.60
C ALA A 247 5.09 9.69 -9.63
N SER A 248 5.72 8.54 -9.92
CA SER A 248 6.72 7.95 -9.00
C SER A 248 8.00 8.78 -8.88
N ALA A 249 8.27 9.71 -9.81
CA ALA A 249 9.33 10.72 -9.63
C ALA A 249 9.16 11.56 -8.35
N LEU A 250 7.92 11.69 -7.84
CA LEU A 250 7.69 12.32 -6.54
C LEU A 250 8.19 11.47 -5.37
N GLU A 251 8.25 10.14 -5.47
CA GLU A 251 8.85 9.32 -4.43
C GLU A 251 10.33 9.68 -4.25
N THR A 252 11.04 9.97 -5.35
CA THR A 252 12.39 10.52 -5.31
C THR A 252 12.41 11.93 -4.70
N LEU A 253 11.69 12.88 -5.30
CA LEU A 253 11.85 14.29 -4.95
C LEU A 253 11.22 14.65 -3.61
N CYS A 254 9.97 14.22 -3.36
CA CYS A 254 9.32 14.44 -2.07
C CYS A 254 9.96 13.58 -0.98
N GLY A 255 10.39 12.35 -1.26
CA GLY A 255 11.07 11.51 -0.28
C GLY A 255 12.42 12.11 0.15
N GLN A 256 13.25 12.51 -0.82
CA GLN A 256 14.53 13.17 -0.51
C GLN A 256 14.32 14.52 0.19
N ALA A 257 13.32 15.31 -0.19
CA ALA A 257 13.00 16.57 0.50
C ALA A 257 12.51 16.32 1.94
N PHE A 258 11.72 15.28 2.16
CA PHE A 258 11.26 14.90 3.50
C PHE A 258 12.44 14.47 4.38
N GLY A 259 13.34 13.65 3.85
CA GLY A 259 14.59 13.24 4.51
C GLY A 259 15.49 14.42 4.87
N ALA A 260 15.64 15.37 3.94
CA ALA A 260 16.41 16.60 4.12
C ALA A 260 15.70 17.66 4.99
N LYS A 261 14.49 17.37 5.49
CA LYS A 261 13.62 18.31 6.23
C LYS A 261 13.26 19.58 5.45
N LYS A 262 13.32 19.55 4.12
CA LYS A 262 12.88 20.63 3.22
C LYS A 262 11.39 20.50 2.91
N PHE A 263 10.56 20.45 3.95
CA PHE A 263 9.13 20.11 3.88
C PHE A 263 8.32 20.99 2.92
N HIS A 264 8.59 22.29 2.87
CA HIS A 264 7.94 23.23 1.95
C HIS A 264 7.99 22.76 0.48
N MET A 265 9.14 22.22 0.04
CA MET A 265 9.34 21.81 -1.35
C MET A 265 8.45 20.64 -1.78
N MET A 266 7.92 19.86 -0.83
CA MET A 266 7.06 18.72 -1.15
C MET A 266 5.76 19.18 -1.81
N GLY A 267 5.15 20.26 -1.32
CA GLY A 267 3.95 20.84 -1.90
C GLY A 267 4.20 21.43 -3.28
N VAL A 268 5.36 22.04 -3.48
CA VAL A 268 5.81 22.59 -4.77
C VAL A 268 6.02 21.47 -5.79
N TYR A 269 6.71 20.39 -5.43
CA TYR A 269 6.90 19.24 -6.32
C TYR A 269 5.57 18.56 -6.67
N MET A 270 4.64 18.43 -5.72
CA MET A 270 3.32 17.88 -6.00
C MET A 270 2.57 18.71 -7.05
N GLN A 271 2.59 20.04 -6.93
CA GLN A 271 1.98 20.94 -7.93
C GLN A 271 2.66 20.84 -9.28
N ARG A 272 4.00 20.76 -9.30
CA ARG A 272 4.78 20.54 -10.53
C ARG A 272 4.37 19.24 -11.23
N SER A 273 4.19 18.18 -10.44
CA SER A 273 3.70 16.90 -10.94
C SER A 273 2.29 17.01 -11.51
N TRP A 274 1.37 17.71 -10.85
CA TRP A 274 0.03 17.94 -11.42
C TRP A 274 0.09 18.60 -12.79
N ILE A 275 0.92 19.63 -12.97
CA ILE A 275 1.07 20.32 -14.27
C ILE A 275 1.57 19.33 -15.32
N VAL A 276 2.67 18.61 -15.04
CA VAL A 276 3.29 17.71 -16.00
C VAL A 276 2.38 16.52 -16.34
N LEU A 277 1.76 15.90 -15.34
CA LEU A 277 0.85 14.78 -15.57
C LEU A 277 -0.45 15.21 -16.23
N PHE A 278 -0.96 16.41 -15.96
CA PHE A 278 -2.14 16.94 -16.66
C PHE A 278 -1.84 17.13 -18.15
N MET A 279 -0.69 17.72 -18.49
CA MET A 279 -0.26 17.86 -19.88
C MET A 279 -0.07 16.49 -20.55
N CYS A 280 0.55 15.53 -19.86
CA CYS A 280 0.65 14.16 -20.36
C CYS A 280 -0.72 13.52 -20.58
N ALA A 281 -1.66 13.72 -19.64
CA ALA A 281 -3.02 13.20 -19.77
C ALA A 281 -3.72 13.74 -21.02
N VAL A 282 -3.56 15.04 -21.32
CA VAL A 282 -4.06 15.66 -22.56
C VAL A 282 -3.43 15.03 -23.80
N LEU A 283 -2.11 14.83 -23.82
CA LEU A 283 -1.39 14.22 -24.95
C LEU A 283 -1.82 12.77 -25.21
N LEU A 284 -2.32 12.06 -24.19
CA LEU A 284 -2.79 10.68 -24.29
C LEU A 284 -4.27 10.56 -24.69
N LEU A 285 -5.02 11.67 -24.82
CA LEU A 285 -6.43 11.65 -25.23
C LEU A 285 -6.72 10.95 -26.57
N PRO A 286 -5.85 11.03 -27.61
CA PRO A 286 -6.07 10.30 -28.86
C PRO A 286 -6.33 8.79 -28.65
N MET A 287 -5.74 8.17 -27.62
CA MET A 287 -5.97 6.76 -27.30
C MET A 287 -7.43 6.44 -26.95
N TYR A 288 -8.18 7.41 -26.41
CA TYR A 288 -9.58 7.23 -26.07
C TYR A 288 -10.50 7.53 -27.27
N PHE A 289 -10.17 8.57 -28.04
CA PHE A 289 -10.99 8.96 -29.21
C PHE A 289 -10.87 7.97 -30.37
N PHE A 290 -9.69 7.39 -30.60
CA PHE A 290 -9.44 6.44 -31.69
C PHE A 290 -9.48 4.97 -31.22
N ALA A 291 -10.01 4.69 -30.02
CA ALA A 291 -10.05 3.33 -29.48
C ALA A 291 -10.81 2.35 -30.39
N GLU A 292 -11.95 2.77 -30.96
CA GLU A 292 -12.72 1.96 -31.90
C GLU A 292 -11.90 1.61 -33.15
N ASP A 293 -11.30 2.61 -33.80
CA ASP A 293 -10.51 2.43 -35.01
C ASP A 293 -9.30 1.52 -34.77
N VAL A 294 -8.59 1.69 -33.65
CA VAL A 294 -7.46 0.84 -33.28
C VAL A 294 -7.90 -0.60 -33.04
N LEU A 295 -9.06 -0.82 -32.42
CA LEU A 295 -9.59 -2.17 -32.20
C LEU A 295 -10.02 -2.83 -33.52
N LEU A 296 -10.66 -2.09 -34.42
CA LEU A 296 -10.97 -2.55 -35.78
C LEU A 296 -9.69 -2.92 -36.56
N LEU A 297 -8.65 -2.08 -36.50
CA LEU A 297 -7.37 -2.32 -37.16
C LEU A 297 -6.63 -3.54 -36.62
N THR A 298 -6.82 -3.87 -35.33
CA THR A 298 -6.25 -5.08 -34.70
C THR A 298 -7.12 -6.32 -34.89
N GLY A 299 -8.21 -6.22 -35.66
CA GLY A 299 -9.06 -7.34 -36.06
C GLY A 299 -10.18 -7.69 -35.07
N GLN A 300 -10.52 -6.81 -34.13
CA GLN A 300 -11.64 -7.04 -33.21
C GLN A 300 -13.00 -6.91 -33.93
N PRO A 301 -14.03 -7.68 -33.51
CA PRO A 301 -15.36 -7.62 -34.11
C PRO A 301 -15.96 -6.20 -34.08
N PRO A 302 -16.63 -5.73 -35.16
CA PRO A 302 -17.12 -4.35 -35.24
C PRO A 302 -18.02 -3.91 -34.09
N ALA A 303 -18.93 -4.77 -33.64
CA ALA A 303 -19.82 -4.46 -32.52
C ALA A 303 -19.06 -4.27 -31.19
N LEU A 304 -18.01 -5.08 -30.96
CA LEU A 304 -17.15 -4.98 -29.78
C LEU A 304 -16.29 -3.70 -29.84
N SER A 305 -15.70 -3.42 -30.99
CA SER A 305 -14.88 -2.22 -31.21
C SER A 305 -15.68 -0.94 -31.00
N ALA A 306 -16.90 -0.85 -31.56
CA ALA A 306 -17.78 0.30 -31.38
C ALA A 306 -18.18 0.51 -29.91
N MET A 307 -18.51 -0.58 -29.20
CA MET A 307 -18.90 -0.51 -27.80
C MET A 307 -17.71 -0.14 -26.90
N ALA A 308 -16.55 -0.74 -27.11
CA ALA A 308 -15.32 -0.43 -26.37
C ALA A 308 -14.83 1.00 -26.64
N GLY A 309 -14.97 1.49 -27.88
CA GLY A 309 -14.69 2.88 -28.25
C GLY A 309 -15.56 3.86 -27.50
N LYS A 310 -16.88 3.62 -27.47
CA LYS A 310 -17.82 4.43 -26.69
C LYS A 310 -17.45 4.47 -25.21
N VAL A 311 -17.17 3.32 -24.60
CA VAL A 311 -16.77 3.23 -23.18
C VAL A 311 -15.46 3.98 -22.93
N SER A 312 -14.50 3.88 -23.84
CA SER A 312 -13.20 4.55 -23.71
C SER A 312 -13.36 6.06 -23.60
N VAL A 313 -14.23 6.68 -24.40
CA VAL A 313 -14.54 8.12 -24.27
C VAL A 313 -15.13 8.44 -22.89
N TRP A 314 -15.99 7.58 -22.35
CA TRP A 314 -16.53 7.76 -20.99
C TRP A 314 -15.50 7.55 -19.87
N PHE A 315 -14.33 6.97 -20.14
CA PHE A 315 -13.22 6.87 -19.18
C PHE A 315 -12.25 8.05 -19.22
N ILE A 316 -12.48 9.07 -20.05
CA ILE A 316 -11.65 10.29 -20.06
C ILE A 316 -11.58 10.97 -18.68
N PRO A 317 -12.69 11.15 -17.92
CA PRO A 317 -12.57 11.76 -16.59
C PRO A 317 -11.73 10.93 -15.61
N LEU A 318 -11.80 9.60 -15.68
CA LEU A 318 -11.03 8.65 -14.89
C LEU A 318 -9.53 8.82 -15.19
N HIS A 319 -9.18 8.96 -16.46
CA HIS A 319 -7.82 9.24 -16.90
C HIS A 319 -7.25 10.53 -16.29
N PHE A 320 -8.03 11.62 -16.30
CA PHE A 320 -7.62 12.87 -15.65
C PHE A 320 -7.52 12.76 -14.13
N SER A 321 -8.29 11.87 -13.50
CA SER A 321 -8.16 11.62 -12.06
C SER A 321 -6.77 11.10 -11.71
N PHE A 322 -6.10 10.33 -12.59
CA PHE A 322 -4.74 9.83 -12.36
C PHE A 322 -3.73 10.97 -12.21
N ALA A 323 -3.87 12.01 -13.04
CA ALA A 323 -3.00 13.17 -13.02
C ALA A 323 -3.02 13.88 -11.66
N PHE A 324 -4.15 13.85 -10.96
CA PHE A 324 -4.34 14.50 -9.68
C PHE A 324 -4.10 13.56 -8.49
N LEU A 325 -4.65 12.34 -8.56
CA LEU A 325 -4.65 11.36 -7.48
C LEU A 325 -3.26 10.78 -7.22
N PHE A 326 -2.50 10.39 -8.25
CA PHE A 326 -1.20 9.76 -8.01
C PHE A 326 -0.21 10.71 -7.32
N PRO A 327 -0.10 11.99 -7.72
CA PRO A 327 0.75 12.93 -6.99
C PRO A 327 0.35 13.12 -5.53
N LEU A 328 -0.96 13.20 -5.23
CA LEU A 328 -1.46 13.28 -3.85
C LEU A 328 -1.07 12.07 -3.01
N GLN A 329 -1.22 10.87 -3.58
CA GLN A 329 -0.84 9.63 -2.93
C GLN A 329 0.65 9.63 -2.61
N ARG A 330 1.52 10.00 -3.57
CA ARG A 330 2.98 10.05 -3.33
C ARG A 330 3.38 11.12 -2.33
N PHE A 331 2.74 12.29 -2.39
CA PHE A 331 2.96 13.36 -1.42
C PHE A 331 2.67 12.92 0.01
N LEU A 332 1.52 12.27 0.24
CA LEU A 332 1.17 11.73 1.56
C LEU A 332 2.09 10.54 1.95
N GLN A 333 2.44 9.71 0.98
CA GLN A 333 3.26 8.53 1.20
C GLN A 333 4.68 8.85 1.66
N CYS A 334 5.31 9.87 1.06
CA CYS A 334 6.66 10.31 1.45
C CYS A 334 6.74 10.77 2.90
N GLN A 335 5.62 11.23 3.46
CA GLN A 335 5.48 11.69 4.84
C GLN A 335 4.98 10.60 5.81
N MET A 336 4.89 9.35 5.36
CA MET A 336 4.33 8.23 6.13
C MET A 336 2.85 8.41 6.53
N LYS A 337 2.07 9.16 5.74
CA LYS A 337 0.63 9.38 5.96
C LYS A 337 -0.27 8.45 5.13
N ASN A 338 0.24 7.28 4.74
CA ASN A 338 -0.46 6.30 3.89
C ASN A 338 -1.82 5.85 4.43
N PHE A 339 -2.03 5.86 5.75
CA PHE A 339 -3.31 5.52 6.36
C PHE A 339 -4.47 6.37 5.82
N VAL A 340 -4.20 7.64 5.46
CA VAL A 340 -5.20 8.53 4.86
C VAL A 340 -5.66 7.98 3.51
N ASN A 341 -4.73 7.47 2.69
CA ASN A 341 -5.06 6.83 1.42
C ASN A 341 -5.87 5.55 1.64
N ALA A 342 -5.47 4.70 2.59
CA ALA A 342 -6.22 3.50 2.94
C ALA A 342 -7.68 3.83 3.36
N ALA A 343 -7.86 4.81 4.24
CA ALA A 343 -9.19 5.25 4.67
C ALA A 343 -10.02 5.82 3.50
N ALA A 344 -9.42 6.67 2.66
CA ALA A 344 -10.09 7.22 1.48
C ALA A 344 -10.50 6.13 0.49
N SER A 345 -9.63 5.15 0.21
CA SER A 345 -9.94 4.01 -0.65
C SER A 345 -11.09 3.15 -0.09
N ALA A 346 -11.12 2.90 1.22
CA ALA A 346 -12.22 2.15 1.86
C ALA A 346 -13.57 2.87 1.71
N VAL A 347 -13.59 4.18 1.98
CA VAL A 347 -14.80 5.00 1.80
C VAL A 347 -15.22 5.01 0.33
N ALA A 348 -14.26 5.17 -0.59
CA ALA A 348 -14.53 5.15 -2.02
C ALA A 348 -15.08 3.81 -2.50
N LEU A 349 -14.70 2.68 -1.90
CA LEU A 349 -15.27 1.36 -2.21
C LEU A 349 -16.73 1.26 -1.77
N ALA A 350 -17.06 1.72 -0.56
CA ALA A 350 -18.43 1.74 -0.08
C ALA A 350 -19.32 2.62 -0.98
N ILE A 351 -18.79 3.80 -1.35
CA ILE A 351 -19.43 4.69 -2.33
C ILE A 351 -19.59 3.99 -3.68
N HIS A 352 -18.56 3.29 -4.16
CA HIS A 352 -18.58 2.58 -5.44
C HIS A 352 -19.71 1.54 -5.47
N ILE A 353 -19.83 0.70 -4.43
CA ILE A 353 -20.88 -0.32 -4.33
C ILE A 353 -22.27 0.34 -4.35
N LEU A 354 -22.47 1.40 -3.55
CA LEU A 354 -23.75 2.10 -3.47
C LEU A 354 -24.14 2.75 -4.80
N VAL A 355 -23.20 3.46 -5.43
CA VAL A 355 -23.43 4.14 -6.71
C VAL A 355 -23.63 3.13 -7.83
N SER A 356 -22.91 2.00 -7.82
CA SER A 356 -23.09 0.92 -8.80
C SER A 356 -24.49 0.33 -8.70
N TRP A 357 -24.94 -0.02 -7.49
CA TRP A 357 -26.30 -0.50 -7.28
C TRP A 357 -27.36 0.53 -7.72
N LEU A 358 -27.15 1.82 -7.44
CA LEU A 358 -28.09 2.87 -7.80
C LEU A 358 -28.13 3.10 -9.32
N LEU A 359 -26.99 3.37 -9.96
CA LEU A 359 -26.94 3.74 -11.38
C LEU A 359 -27.23 2.55 -12.30
N ILE A 360 -26.77 1.35 -11.92
CA ILE A 360 -26.84 0.17 -12.78
C ILE A 360 -28.12 -0.62 -12.46
N SER A 361 -28.32 -1.02 -11.20
CA SER A 361 -29.47 -1.87 -10.85
C SER A 361 -30.78 -1.10 -10.71
N ARG A 362 -30.79 0.14 -10.21
CA ARG A 362 -32.03 0.91 -10.01
C ARG A 362 -32.38 1.80 -11.19
N PHE A 363 -31.44 2.63 -11.65
CA PHE A 363 -31.69 3.57 -12.74
C PHE A 363 -31.46 2.99 -14.13
N GLN A 364 -30.85 1.80 -14.23
CA GLN A 364 -30.68 1.08 -15.50
C GLN A 364 -29.94 1.92 -16.56
N PHE A 365 -28.93 2.68 -16.14
CA PHE A 365 -28.09 3.49 -17.06
C PHE A 365 -27.14 2.64 -17.92
N GLY A 366 -27.21 1.31 -17.79
CA GLY A 366 -26.44 0.35 -18.57
C GLY A 366 -24.95 0.63 -18.54
N LEU A 367 -24.31 0.47 -19.70
CA LEU A 367 -22.85 0.57 -19.87
C LEU A 367 -22.29 1.95 -19.48
N VAL A 368 -23.05 3.02 -19.74
CA VAL A 368 -22.65 4.39 -19.35
C VAL A 368 -22.66 4.54 -17.84
N GLY A 369 -23.66 3.97 -17.16
CA GLY A 369 -23.74 3.95 -15.69
C GLY A 369 -22.54 3.25 -15.05
N ILE A 370 -22.05 2.16 -15.65
CA ILE A 370 -20.84 1.45 -15.20
C ILE A 370 -19.62 2.36 -15.30
N ALA A 371 -19.38 2.97 -16.47
CA ALA A 371 -18.25 3.87 -16.65
C ALA A 371 -18.31 5.07 -15.69
N LEU A 372 -19.47 5.72 -15.57
CA LEU A 372 -19.67 6.86 -14.67
C LEU A 372 -19.41 6.51 -13.20
N THR A 373 -19.80 5.32 -12.76
CA THR A 373 -19.57 4.89 -11.37
C THR A 373 -18.08 4.77 -11.06
N LEU A 374 -17.30 4.18 -11.96
CA LEU A 374 -15.85 4.09 -11.78
C LEU A 374 -15.21 5.48 -11.77
N ASN A 375 -15.58 6.37 -12.70
CA ASN A 375 -15.13 7.76 -12.70
C ASN A 375 -15.40 8.45 -11.35
N PHE A 376 -16.62 8.32 -10.83
CA PHE A 376 -17.03 8.96 -9.59
C PHE A 376 -16.20 8.48 -8.40
N SER A 377 -15.96 7.17 -8.26
CA SER A 377 -15.18 6.61 -7.15
C SER A 377 -13.72 7.08 -7.14
N TRP A 378 -13.10 7.20 -8.30
CA TRP A 378 -11.73 7.69 -8.42
C TRP A 378 -11.62 9.17 -8.09
N TRP A 379 -12.53 10.00 -8.61
CA TRP A 379 -12.59 11.42 -8.27
C TRP A 379 -12.97 11.66 -6.81
N ALA A 380 -13.86 10.86 -6.23
CA ALA A 380 -14.17 10.91 -4.81
C ALA A 380 -12.93 10.64 -3.96
N THR A 381 -12.12 9.64 -4.33
CA THR A 381 -10.82 9.38 -3.67
C THR A 381 -9.91 10.59 -3.78
N ALA A 382 -9.77 11.16 -4.98
CA ALA A 382 -8.89 12.30 -5.21
C ALA A 382 -9.34 13.55 -4.43
N ALA A 383 -10.65 13.82 -4.39
CA ALA A 383 -11.25 14.90 -3.61
C ALA A 383 -11.05 14.71 -2.11
N MET A 384 -11.23 13.49 -1.57
CA MET A 384 -11.00 13.20 -0.16
C MET A 384 -9.53 13.43 0.25
N LEU A 385 -8.58 12.99 -0.57
CA LEU A 385 -7.15 13.22 -0.30
C LEU A 385 -6.79 14.70 -0.39
N PHE A 386 -7.30 15.41 -1.40
CA PHE A 386 -7.06 16.84 -1.53
C PHE A 386 -7.69 17.65 -0.39
N ALA A 387 -8.90 17.30 0.03
CA ALA A 387 -9.56 17.91 1.20
C ALA A 387 -8.71 17.68 2.47
N TYR A 388 -8.17 16.47 2.66
CA TYR A 388 -7.26 16.20 3.77
C TYR A 388 -6.02 17.12 3.74
N VAL A 389 -5.40 17.28 2.57
CA VAL A 389 -4.19 18.12 2.41
C VAL A 389 -4.51 19.61 2.60
N SER A 390 -5.58 20.11 1.97
CA SER A 390 -5.94 21.53 1.96
C SER A 390 -6.58 22.03 3.26
N CYS A 391 -7.29 21.18 4.00
CA CYS A 391 -7.89 21.52 5.31
C CYS A 391 -6.89 21.52 6.48
N GLY A 392 -5.61 21.84 6.23
CA GLY A 392 -4.61 22.07 7.26
C GLY A 392 -4.04 20.82 7.94
N ARG A 393 -4.23 19.60 7.41
CA ARG A 393 -3.64 18.37 7.99
C ARG A 393 -2.20 18.09 7.56
N CYS A 394 -1.65 18.93 6.69
CA CYS A 394 -0.27 18.91 6.22
C CYS A 394 0.37 20.31 6.28
N PRO A 395 0.40 20.99 7.45
CA PRO A 395 0.77 22.41 7.53
C PRO A 395 2.24 22.68 7.16
N GLU A 396 3.16 21.75 7.43
CA GLU A 396 4.59 21.92 7.13
C GLU A 396 4.93 21.65 5.65
N THR A 397 4.09 20.89 4.95
CA THR A 397 4.37 20.39 3.60
C THR A 397 3.46 20.97 2.53
N TRP A 398 2.34 21.58 2.92
CA TRP A 398 1.38 22.24 2.04
C TRP A 398 1.05 23.65 2.53
N HIS A 399 1.47 24.65 1.76
CA HIS A 399 1.25 26.08 2.04
C HIS A 399 0.26 26.73 1.05
N GLY A 400 -0.44 25.91 0.26
CA GLY A 400 -1.27 26.38 -0.85
C GLY A 400 -0.53 26.38 -2.20
N PHE A 401 -1.17 26.97 -3.20
CA PHE A 401 -0.61 27.07 -4.55
C PHE A 401 0.56 28.04 -4.59
N SER A 402 1.63 27.68 -5.30
CA SER A 402 2.86 28.48 -5.40
C SER A 402 3.33 28.57 -6.85
N LEU A 403 3.82 29.76 -7.24
CA LEU A 403 4.44 29.98 -8.55
C LEU A 403 5.76 29.21 -8.71
N GLU A 404 6.40 28.79 -7.61
CA GLU A 404 7.59 27.92 -7.63
C GLU A 404 7.34 26.57 -8.32
N ALA A 405 6.06 26.16 -8.45
CA ALA A 405 5.69 24.96 -9.19
C ALA A 405 6.16 25.03 -10.66
N PHE A 406 6.23 26.22 -11.25
CA PHE A 406 6.66 26.45 -12.63
C PHE A 406 8.18 26.56 -12.80
N ALA A 407 8.95 26.67 -11.71
CA ALA A 407 10.41 26.67 -11.75
C ALA A 407 10.96 25.24 -11.95
N GLY A 408 12.08 25.10 -12.66
CA GLY A 408 12.76 23.80 -12.80
C GLY A 408 11.94 22.70 -13.50
N MET A 409 10.94 23.08 -14.30
CA MET A 409 10.02 22.15 -14.98
C MET A 409 10.74 21.12 -15.85
N TRP A 410 11.77 21.54 -16.59
CA TRP A 410 12.48 20.66 -17.52
C TRP A 410 13.16 19.48 -16.82
N GLU A 411 13.82 19.72 -15.69
CA GLU A 411 14.47 18.65 -14.91
C GLU A 411 13.44 17.71 -14.28
N PHE A 412 12.29 18.24 -13.84
CA PHE A 412 11.18 17.40 -13.40
C PHE A 412 10.61 16.56 -14.55
N VAL A 413 10.40 17.15 -15.73
CA VAL A 413 9.89 16.45 -16.93
C VAL A 413 10.82 15.31 -17.31
N LYS A 414 12.14 15.50 -17.32
CA LYS A 414 13.12 14.42 -17.59
C LYS A 414 13.02 13.27 -16.58
N LEU A 415 12.98 13.59 -15.28
CA LEU A 415 12.91 12.57 -14.23
C LEU A 415 11.56 11.83 -14.27
N SER A 416 10.47 12.58 -14.45
CA SER A 416 9.10 12.06 -14.55
C SER A 416 8.94 11.20 -15.80
N SER A 417 9.41 11.64 -16.96
CA SER A 417 9.33 10.84 -18.19
C SER A 417 10.17 9.57 -18.10
N ALA A 418 11.38 9.62 -17.54
CA ALA A 418 12.20 8.43 -17.33
C ALA A 418 11.49 7.40 -16.42
N SER A 419 10.88 7.87 -15.32
CA SER A 419 10.09 7.04 -14.41
C SER A 419 8.83 6.47 -15.08
N GLY A 420 8.17 7.30 -15.90
CA GLY A 420 7.03 6.93 -16.74
C GLY A 420 7.36 5.80 -17.71
N VAL A 421 8.43 5.97 -18.48
CA VAL A 421 8.91 4.96 -19.44
C VAL A 421 9.31 3.68 -18.72
N MET A 422 10.05 3.78 -17.61
CA MET A 422 10.49 2.61 -16.83
C MET A 422 9.31 1.70 -16.44
N LEU A 423 8.26 2.26 -15.82
CA LEU A 423 7.08 1.49 -15.40
C LEU A 423 6.14 1.14 -16.55
N CYS A 424 6.03 1.99 -17.58
CA CYS A 424 5.18 1.66 -18.73
C CYS A 424 5.74 0.45 -19.48
N LEU A 425 7.07 0.35 -19.63
CA LEU A 425 7.72 -0.79 -20.27
C LEU A 425 7.44 -2.10 -19.52
N GLU A 426 7.47 -2.08 -18.19
CA GLU A 426 7.11 -3.22 -17.33
C GLU A 426 5.63 -3.61 -17.49
N ASN A 427 4.73 -2.62 -17.44
CA ASN A 427 3.29 -2.85 -17.58
C ASN A 427 2.90 -3.34 -18.98
N TRP A 428 3.48 -2.77 -20.04
CA TRP A 428 3.22 -3.17 -21.42
C TRP A 428 3.77 -4.55 -21.75
N TYR A 429 4.86 -4.95 -21.10
CA TYR A 429 5.42 -6.28 -21.25
C TYR A 429 4.39 -7.37 -20.93
N TYR A 430 3.71 -7.29 -19.79
CA TYR A 430 2.65 -8.26 -19.44
C TYR A 430 1.41 -8.20 -20.34
N ARG A 431 1.16 -7.07 -21.01
CA ARG A 431 0.06 -6.93 -21.97
C ARG A 431 0.37 -7.59 -23.30
N ILE A 432 1.63 -7.51 -23.73
CA ILE A 432 2.13 -8.22 -24.90
C ILE A 432 2.00 -9.73 -24.69
N LEU A 433 2.22 -10.25 -23.48
CA LEU A 433 1.97 -11.67 -23.17
C LEU A 433 0.52 -12.06 -23.49
N ILE A 434 -0.46 -11.29 -23.01
CA ILE A 434 -1.88 -11.54 -23.28
C ILE A 434 -2.15 -11.49 -24.80
N LEU A 435 -1.62 -10.48 -25.50
CA LEU A 435 -1.80 -10.34 -26.94
C LEU A 435 -1.18 -11.50 -27.74
N LEU A 436 0.04 -11.91 -27.41
CA LEU A 436 0.76 -12.99 -28.11
C LEU A 436 0.07 -14.34 -27.91
N THR A 437 -0.41 -14.61 -26.70
CA THR A 437 -1.11 -15.87 -26.37
C THR A 437 -2.50 -15.96 -27.00
N GLY A 438 -3.19 -14.82 -27.20
CA GLY A 438 -4.48 -14.76 -27.90
C GLY A 438 -4.43 -15.16 -29.38
N ASN A 439 -3.24 -15.16 -29.99
CA ASN A 439 -3.05 -15.51 -31.41
C ASN A 439 -2.64 -16.99 -31.65
N LEU A 440 -2.67 -17.84 -30.62
CA LEU A 440 -2.30 -19.25 -30.75
C LEU A 440 -3.46 -20.13 -31.28
N LYS A 441 -3.14 -21.25 -31.93
CA LYS A 441 -4.14 -22.27 -32.31
C LYS A 441 -4.70 -22.92 -31.05
N ASN A 442 -6.02 -23.15 -30.97
CA ASN A 442 -6.74 -23.54 -29.75
C ASN A 442 -6.66 -22.51 -28.61
N ALA A 443 -6.66 -21.21 -28.96
CA ALA A 443 -6.53 -20.10 -28.01
C ALA A 443 -7.54 -20.16 -26.85
N ALA A 444 -8.81 -20.53 -27.09
CA ALA A 444 -9.86 -20.40 -26.08
C ALA A 444 -9.50 -21.05 -24.72
N ILE A 445 -9.17 -22.34 -24.69
CA ILE A 445 -8.84 -23.06 -23.44
C ILE A 445 -7.58 -22.49 -22.78
N ALA A 446 -6.56 -22.17 -23.58
CA ALA A 446 -5.27 -21.70 -23.07
C ALA A 446 -5.36 -20.25 -22.58
N VAL A 447 -6.17 -19.42 -23.23
CA VAL A 447 -6.48 -18.03 -22.86
C VAL A 447 -7.34 -17.99 -21.62
N ASP A 448 -8.34 -18.88 -21.48
CA ASP A 448 -9.16 -18.99 -20.27
C ASP A 448 -8.30 -19.36 -19.05
N ALA A 449 -7.46 -20.38 -19.19
CA ALA A 449 -6.52 -20.78 -18.13
C ALA A 449 -5.51 -19.68 -17.80
N LEU A 450 -4.96 -19.01 -18.82
CA LEU A 450 -4.05 -17.88 -18.64
C LEU A 450 -4.74 -16.71 -17.94
N SER A 451 -6.00 -16.41 -18.28
CA SER A 451 -6.79 -15.35 -17.66
C SER A 451 -7.01 -15.60 -16.17
N ILE A 452 -7.31 -16.85 -15.78
CA ILE A 452 -7.39 -17.26 -14.37
C ILE A 452 -6.06 -17.00 -13.65
N CYS A 453 -4.95 -17.47 -14.23
CA CYS A 453 -3.63 -17.26 -13.62
C CYS A 453 -3.24 -15.78 -13.55
N MET A 454 -3.54 -15.00 -14.59
CA MET A 454 -3.26 -13.56 -14.64
C MET A 454 -4.12 -12.77 -13.66
N THR A 455 -5.34 -13.22 -13.38
CA THR A 455 -6.21 -12.62 -12.35
C THR A 455 -5.60 -12.80 -10.96
N ILE A 456 -5.11 -14.00 -10.65
CA ILE A 456 -4.42 -14.29 -9.39
C ILE A 456 -3.13 -13.49 -9.28
N ASN A 457 -2.33 -13.45 -10.35
CA ASN A 457 -1.14 -12.62 -10.42
C ASN A 457 -1.48 -11.13 -10.22
N GLY A 458 -2.61 -10.65 -10.76
CA GLY A 458 -3.08 -9.28 -10.60
C GLY A 458 -3.35 -8.91 -9.13
N TRP A 459 -4.01 -9.80 -8.37
CA TRP A 459 -4.23 -9.59 -6.94
C TRP A 459 -2.92 -9.66 -6.14
N GLU A 460 -2.09 -10.66 -6.39
CA GLU A 460 -0.79 -10.80 -5.72
C GLU A 460 0.09 -9.58 -5.98
N MET A 461 0.13 -9.08 -7.22
CA MET A 461 0.95 -7.94 -7.65
C MET A 461 0.64 -6.64 -6.89
N MET A 462 -0.53 -6.52 -6.23
CA MET A 462 -0.82 -5.39 -5.35
C MET A 462 0.13 -5.33 -4.14
N ILE A 463 0.67 -6.48 -3.71
CA ILE A 463 1.63 -6.58 -2.61
C ILE A 463 3.02 -6.08 -3.06
N PRO A 464 3.69 -6.65 -4.07
CA PRO A 464 4.97 -6.14 -4.54
C PRO A 464 4.93 -4.68 -4.99
N LEU A 465 3.84 -4.21 -5.61
CA LEU A 465 3.71 -2.80 -5.98
C LEU A 465 3.59 -1.85 -4.77
N ALA A 466 3.11 -2.34 -3.63
CA ALA A 466 3.16 -1.59 -2.37
C ALA A 466 4.58 -1.58 -1.80
N PHE A 467 5.32 -2.68 -1.93
CA PHE A 467 6.74 -2.72 -1.57
C PHE A 467 7.61 -1.85 -2.48
N PHE A 468 7.35 -1.80 -3.79
CA PHE A 468 7.95 -0.82 -4.72
C PHE A 468 7.86 0.60 -4.15
N ALA A 469 6.64 1.00 -3.79
CA ALA A 469 6.32 2.32 -3.29
C ALA A 469 6.95 2.58 -1.90
N GLY A 470 6.81 1.62 -0.98
CA GLY A 470 7.34 1.72 0.38
C GLY A 470 8.85 1.76 0.43
N THR A 471 9.51 0.90 -0.34
CA THR A 471 10.98 0.85 -0.44
C THR A 471 11.52 2.13 -1.06
N GLY A 472 10.92 2.59 -2.15
CA GLY A 472 11.32 3.84 -2.81
C GLY A 472 11.27 5.03 -1.87
N VAL A 473 10.22 5.14 -1.05
CA VAL A 473 10.12 6.20 -0.04
C VAL A 473 11.14 6.05 1.09
N ARG A 474 11.33 4.85 1.64
CA ARG A 474 12.34 4.64 2.69
C ARG A 474 13.75 4.97 2.20
N VAL A 475 14.13 4.49 1.01
CA VAL A 475 15.42 4.78 0.38
C VAL A 475 15.56 6.28 0.11
N ALA A 476 14.56 6.93 -0.49
CA ALA A 476 14.60 8.37 -0.76
C ALA A 476 14.73 9.21 0.53
N ASN A 477 14.01 8.85 1.60
CA ASN A 477 14.07 9.53 2.88
C ASN A 477 15.45 9.41 3.52
N GLU A 478 16.06 8.22 3.52
CA GLU A 478 17.41 8.03 4.09
C GLU A 478 18.48 8.73 3.25
N LEU A 479 18.40 8.67 1.91
CA LEU A 479 19.31 9.39 1.02
C LEU A 479 19.21 10.91 1.17
N GLY A 480 17.98 11.44 1.26
CA GLY A 480 17.74 12.86 1.50
C GLY A 480 18.25 13.33 2.87
N ALA A 481 18.26 12.45 3.87
CA ALA A 481 18.85 12.72 5.18
C ALA A 481 20.39 12.60 5.20
N GLY A 482 21.03 12.32 4.06
CA GLY A 482 22.47 12.10 3.97
C GLY A 482 22.92 10.75 4.56
N ASN A 483 22.02 9.78 4.73
CA ASN A 483 22.28 8.50 5.38
C ASN A 483 22.36 7.34 4.37
N GLY A 484 23.50 7.21 3.67
CA GLY A 484 23.73 6.14 2.70
C GLY A 484 23.61 4.74 3.31
N LYS A 485 24.22 4.51 4.47
CA LYS A 485 24.07 3.25 5.23
C LYS A 485 22.61 2.91 5.57
N GLY A 486 21.81 3.91 5.93
CA GLY A 486 20.37 3.76 6.18
C GLY A 486 19.61 3.31 4.94
N ALA A 487 19.88 3.93 3.79
CA ALA A 487 19.27 3.59 2.51
C ALA A 487 19.60 2.16 2.07
N ARG A 488 20.87 1.74 2.24
CA ARG A 488 21.30 0.35 2.02
C ARG A 488 20.55 -0.62 2.92
N PHE A 489 20.43 -0.28 4.21
CA PHE A 489 19.78 -1.15 5.18
C PHE A 489 18.28 -1.30 4.91
N ALA A 490 17.58 -0.19 4.59
CA ALA A 490 16.18 -0.20 4.17
C ALA A 490 15.96 -1.09 2.94
N THR A 491 16.87 -1.04 1.97
CA THR A 491 16.85 -1.88 0.77
C THR A 491 16.95 -3.38 1.10
N ILE A 492 17.86 -3.75 2.01
CA ILE A 492 18.05 -5.15 2.43
C ILE A 492 16.81 -5.65 3.17
N VAL A 493 16.35 -4.92 4.18
CA VAL A 493 15.18 -5.30 4.99
C VAL A 493 13.94 -5.45 4.11
N SER A 494 13.71 -4.53 3.18
CA SER A 494 12.58 -4.59 2.27
C SER A 494 12.67 -5.77 1.29
N SER A 495 13.83 -5.98 0.66
CA SER A 495 14.06 -7.10 -0.26
C SER A 495 13.85 -8.46 0.42
N ILE A 496 14.38 -8.65 1.63
CA ILE A 496 14.20 -9.88 2.40
C ILE A 496 12.73 -10.08 2.77
N THR A 497 12.07 -9.03 3.27
CA THR A 497 10.66 -9.12 3.68
C THR A 497 9.77 -9.50 2.49
N SER A 498 9.96 -8.84 1.35
CA SER A 498 9.19 -9.11 0.13
C SER A 498 9.46 -10.51 -0.42
N LEU A 499 10.73 -10.96 -0.41
CA LEU A 499 11.11 -12.32 -0.82
C LEU A 499 10.47 -13.39 0.06
N VAL A 500 10.41 -13.20 1.38
CA VAL A 500 9.74 -14.15 2.29
C VAL A 500 8.25 -14.26 1.96
N ILE A 501 7.58 -13.14 1.68
CA ILE A 501 6.18 -13.13 1.27
C ILE A 501 6.00 -13.81 -0.10
N GLY A 502 6.89 -13.53 -1.06
CA GLY A 502 6.89 -14.17 -2.36
C GLY A 502 7.12 -15.68 -2.29
N LEU A 503 8.03 -16.15 -1.45
CA LEU A 503 8.26 -17.57 -1.19
C LEU A 503 7.03 -18.24 -0.58
N PHE A 504 6.33 -17.57 0.33
CA PHE A 504 5.08 -18.06 0.88
C PHE A 504 4.03 -18.28 -0.23
N PHE A 505 3.81 -17.30 -1.11
CA PHE A 505 2.86 -17.46 -2.21
C PHE A 505 3.34 -18.47 -3.27
N TRP A 506 4.64 -18.54 -3.53
CA TRP A 506 5.22 -19.56 -4.41
C TRP A 506 4.93 -20.97 -3.91
N VAL A 507 5.19 -21.25 -2.62
CA VAL A 507 4.87 -22.55 -1.99
C VAL A 507 3.36 -22.81 -2.02
N LEU A 508 2.55 -21.78 -1.74
CA LEU A 508 1.09 -21.90 -1.74
C LEU A 508 0.56 -22.31 -3.12
N ILE A 509 1.00 -21.65 -4.19
CA ILE A 509 0.56 -21.96 -5.57
C ILE A 509 1.08 -23.34 -6.00
N MET A 510 2.34 -23.67 -5.69
CA MET A 510 2.90 -25.00 -5.99
C MET A 510 2.17 -26.12 -5.24
N GLY A 511 1.72 -25.88 -3.99
CA GLY A 511 1.01 -26.86 -3.18
C GLY A 511 -0.48 -27.00 -3.54
N LEU A 512 -1.12 -25.93 -4.00
CA LEU A 512 -2.52 -25.96 -4.44
C LEU A 512 -2.67 -26.43 -5.89
N GLN A 513 -1.69 -26.18 -6.76
CA GLN A 513 -1.73 -26.52 -8.19
C GLN A 513 -3.06 -26.07 -8.82
N TYR A 514 -3.78 -26.88 -9.59
CA TYR A 514 -5.07 -26.49 -10.16
C TYR A 514 -6.18 -26.18 -9.15
N LYS A 515 -6.05 -26.53 -7.86
CA LYS A 515 -7.17 -26.43 -6.89
C LYS A 515 -7.65 -25.01 -6.65
N PHE A 516 -6.79 -24.00 -6.82
CA PHE A 516 -7.22 -22.60 -6.71
C PHE A 516 -8.16 -22.20 -7.87
N ALA A 517 -8.09 -22.90 -9.00
CA ALA A 517 -8.88 -22.58 -10.19
C ALA A 517 -10.36 -22.98 -10.04
N PHE A 518 -10.69 -23.83 -9.07
CA PHE A 518 -12.09 -24.15 -8.72
C PHE A 518 -12.91 -22.92 -8.29
N ILE A 519 -12.25 -21.84 -7.86
CA ILE A 519 -12.91 -20.57 -7.57
C ILE A 519 -13.49 -19.93 -8.85
N PHE A 520 -12.91 -20.24 -10.01
CA PHE A 520 -13.23 -19.59 -11.29
C PHE A 520 -13.97 -20.51 -12.27
N THR A 521 -13.71 -21.82 -12.25
CA THR A 521 -14.27 -22.76 -13.23
C THR A 521 -14.40 -24.17 -12.69
N SER A 522 -15.41 -24.88 -13.18
CA SER A 522 -15.60 -26.33 -12.94
C SER A 522 -15.22 -27.17 -14.16
N SER A 523 -14.78 -26.55 -15.26
CA SER A 523 -14.40 -27.27 -16.50
C SER A 523 -13.09 -28.01 -16.32
N SER A 524 -13.12 -29.34 -16.37
CA SER A 524 -11.93 -30.19 -16.25
C SER A 524 -10.84 -29.83 -17.26
N VAL A 525 -11.23 -29.46 -18.49
CA VAL A 525 -10.30 -29.08 -19.56
C VAL A 525 -9.55 -27.79 -19.23
N VAL A 526 -10.21 -26.82 -18.58
CA VAL A 526 -9.58 -25.57 -18.14
C VAL A 526 -8.72 -25.81 -16.90
N LEU A 527 -9.18 -26.66 -15.97
CA LEU A 527 -8.41 -27.03 -14.77
C LEU A 527 -7.09 -27.71 -15.13
N ASP A 528 -7.09 -28.66 -16.09
CA ASP A 528 -5.88 -29.32 -16.58
C ASP A 528 -4.91 -28.33 -17.27
N ALA A 529 -5.45 -27.31 -17.93
CA ALA A 529 -4.64 -26.25 -18.53
C ALA A 529 -4.02 -25.33 -17.47
N VAL A 530 -4.79 -24.96 -16.43
CA VAL A 530 -4.28 -24.19 -15.28
C VAL A 530 -3.22 -24.98 -14.52
N ASP A 531 -3.39 -26.29 -14.35
CA ASP A 531 -2.39 -27.16 -13.70
C ASP A 531 -1.02 -27.02 -14.35
N LYS A 532 -0.96 -27.09 -15.68
CA LYS A 532 0.28 -26.92 -16.46
C LYS A 532 0.90 -25.53 -16.33
N LEU A 533 0.07 -24.50 -16.16
CA LEU A 533 0.52 -23.11 -16.01
C LEU A 533 0.86 -22.74 -14.57
N SER A 534 0.39 -23.50 -13.57
CA SER A 534 0.55 -23.20 -12.14
C SER A 534 2.02 -23.05 -11.73
N VAL A 535 2.91 -23.85 -12.32
CA VAL A 535 4.37 -23.77 -12.11
C VAL A 535 4.91 -22.43 -12.61
N LEU A 536 4.56 -22.02 -13.83
CA LEU A 536 4.98 -20.72 -14.38
C LEU A 536 4.41 -19.55 -13.57
N LEU A 537 3.16 -19.66 -13.12
CA LEU A 537 2.54 -18.68 -12.22
C LEU A 537 3.32 -18.56 -10.92
N ALA A 538 3.68 -19.68 -10.28
CA ALA A 538 4.44 -19.67 -9.04
C ALA A 538 5.78 -18.93 -9.24
N PHE A 539 6.56 -19.29 -10.25
CA PHE A 539 7.83 -18.61 -10.54
C PHE A 539 7.67 -17.14 -10.92
N THR A 540 6.57 -16.80 -11.61
CA THR A 540 6.22 -15.40 -11.90
C THR A 540 6.02 -14.61 -10.61
N ILE A 541 5.23 -15.14 -9.67
CA ILE A 541 5.00 -14.53 -8.35
C ILE A 541 6.32 -14.36 -7.58
N LEU A 542 7.18 -15.38 -7.57
CA LEU A 542 8.45 -15.30 -6.87
C LEU A 542 9.35 -14.20 -7.45
N LEU A 543 9.52 -14.12 -8.77
CA LEU A 543 10.31 -13.05 -9.39
C LEU A 543 9.67 -11.66 -9.18
N ASN A 544 8.36 -11.58 -9.32
CA ASN A 544 7.59 -10.36 -9.09
C ASN A 544 7.58 -9.92 -7.62
N SER A 545 8.00 -10.77 -6.68
CA SER A 545 8.20 -10.35 -5.28
C SER A 545 9.48 -9.53 -5.06
N ILE A 546 10.52 -9.74 -5.87
CA ILE A 546 11.81 -9.04 -5.74
C ILE A 546 11.88 -7.87 -6.73
N GLN A 547 11.49 -8.08 -7.98
CA GLN A 547 11.69 -7.10 -9.05
C GLN A 547 11.12 -5.70 -8.73
N PRO A 548 9.86 -5.56 -8.28
CA PRO A 548 9.28 -4.26 -7.94
C PRO A 548 9.99 -3.61 -6.75
N VAL A 549 10.53 -4.37 -5.80
CA VAL A 549 11.32 -3.80 -4.70
C VAL A 549 12.55 -3.10 -5.25
N LEU A 550 13.29 -3.77 -6.15
CA LEU A 550 14.50 -3.22 -6.77
C LEU A 550 14.19 -2.03 -7.69
N SER A 551 13.10 -2.07 -8.46
CA SER A 551 12.62 -0.91 -9.21
C SER A 551 12.24 0.25 -8.25
N GLY A 552 11.68 -0.06 -7.07
CA GLY A 552 11.40 0.92 -6.01
C GLY A 552 12.67 1.56 -5.46
N VAL A 553 13.72 0.77 -5.22
CA VAL A 553 15.05 1.27 -4.83
C VAL A 553 15.59 2.23 -5.89
N ALA A 554 15.52 1.84 -7.16
CA ALA A 554 15.96 2.68 -8.26
C ALA A 554 15.20 4.01 -8.33
N VAL A 555 13.88 4.00 -8.10
CA VAL A 555 13.09 5.24 -8.00
C VAL A 555 13.53 6.08 -6.80
N GLY A 556 13.69 5.48 -5.62
CA GLY A 556 14.12 6.20 -4.41
C GLY A 556 15.49 6.87 -4.56
N SER A 557 16.42 6.21 -5.26
CA SER A 557 17.76 6.71 -5.56
C SER A 557 17.81 7.68 -6.74
N GLY A 558 16.84 7.63 -7.66
CA GLY A 558 16.80 8.48 -8.84
C GLY A 558 17.50 7.88 -10.08
N TRP A 559 17.47 6.55 -10.20
CA TRP A 559 18.11 5.77 -11.27
C TRP A 559 17.17 5.40 -12.43
N GLN A 560 15.99 6.04 -12.51
CA GLN A 560 14.90 5.57 -13.38
C GLN A 560 15.28 5.49 -14.85
N SER A 561 16.10 6.44 -15.34
CA SER A 561 16.56 6.40 -16.74
C SER A 561 17.43 5.18 -17.04
N MET A 562 18.34 4.81 -16.12
CA MET A 562 19.18 3.62 -16.29
C MET A 562 18.30 2.36 -16.30
N VAL A 563 17.35 2.25 -15.38
CA VAL A 563 16.45 1.09 -15.31
C VAL A 563 15.54 1.03 -16.53
N ALA A 564 15.09 2.15 -17.10
CA ALA A 564 14.36 2.16 -18.35
C ALA A 564 15.16 1.50 -19.49
N TYR A 565 16.46 1.79 -19.63
CA TYR A 565 17.31 1.13 -20.62
C TYR A 565 17.47 -0.38 -20.36
N VAL A 566 17.64 -0.77 -19.08
CA VAL A 566 17.69 -2.19 -18.69
C VAL A 566 16.37 -2.88 -19.07
N ASN A 567 15.22 -2.26 -18.78
CA ASN A 567 13.90 -2.80 -19.12
C ASN A 567 13.74 -2.99 -20.64
N ILE A 568 14.19 -2.05 -21.47
CA ILE A 568 14.18 -2.23 -22.94
C ILE A 568 14.99 -3.47 -23.34
N GLY A 569 16.23 -3.60 -22.85
CA GLY A 569 17.09 -4.72 -23.17
C GLY A 569 16.52 -6.07 -22.73
N CYS A 570 16.11 -6.17 -21.47
CA CYS A 570 15.66 -7.43 -20.89
C CYS A 570 14.29 -7.86 -21.38
N TYR A 571 13.33 -6.95 -21.48
CA TYR A 571 11.97 -7.30 -21.88
C TYR A 571 11.82 -7.41 -23.39
N TYR A 572 12.33 -6.43 -24.15
CA TYR A 572 12.01 -6.31 -25.57
C TYR A 572 13.06 -6.96 -26.49
N PHE A 573 14.32 -7.03 -26.08
CA PHE A 573 15.36 -7.70 -26.87
C PHE A 573 15.67 -9.14 -26.42
N ILE A 574 15.33 -9.50 -25.19
CA ILE A 574 15.54 -10.88 -24.68
C ILE A 574 14.19 -11.57 -24.47
N GLY A 575 13.34 -11.03 -23.61
CA GLY A 575 12.11 -11.67 -23.17
C GLY A 575 11.09 -11.97 -24.26
N ILE A 576 10.67 -10.96 -25.03
CA ILE A 576 9.71 -11.13 -26.14
C ILE A 576 10.27 -12.07 -27.21
N PRO A 577 11.49 -11.88 -27.75
CA PRO A 577 12.04 -12.80 -28.76
C PRO A 577 12.14 -14.24 -28.26
N LEU A 578 12.59 -14.45 -27.00
CA LEU A 578 12.64 -15.77 -26.40
C LEU A 578 11.25 -16.38 -26.25
N GLY A 579 10.25 -15.60 -25.83
CA GLY A 579 8.86 -16.03 -25.75
C GLY A 579 8.30 -16.44 -27.11
N ILE A 580 8.55 -15.65 -28.16
CA ILE A 580 8.14 -15.97 -29.53
C ILE A 580 8.81 -17.28 -30.00
N LEU A 581 10.11 -17.40 -29.78
CA LEU A 581 10.89 -18.56 -30.20
C LEU A 581 10.44 -19.84 -29.47
N LEU A 582 10.24 -19.81 -28.16
CA LEU A 582 9.73 -20.96 -27.40
C LEU A 582 8.27 -21.28 -27.76
N GLY A 583 7.43 -20.26 -27.94
CA GLY A 583 6.01 -20.41 -28.24
C GLY A 583 5.73 -21.03 -29.61
N TRP A 584 6.32 -20.47 -30.67
CA TRP A 584 6.04 -20.86 -32.05
C TRP A 584 7.08 -21.80 -32.64
N LEU A 585 8.39 -21.52 -32.51
CA LEU A 585 9.42 -22.34 -33.16
C LEU A 585 9.55 -23.71 -32.49
N PHE A 586 9.51 -23.76 -31.16
CA PHE A 586 9.54 -25.00 -30.39
C PHE A 586 8.15 -25.58 -30.08
N ASN A 587 7.07 -24.96 -30.59
CA ASN A 587 5.68 -25.40 -30.42
C ASN A 587 5.25 -25.60 -28.94
N LEU A 588 5.82 -24.83 -28.00
CA LEU A 588 5.43 -24.89 -26.58
C LEU A 588 4.19 -24.03 -26.26
N GLY A 589 3.64 -23.31 -27.25
CA GLY A 589 2.42 -22.52 -27.11
C GLY A 589 2.51 -21.48 -25.98
N VAL A 590 1.45 -21.36 -25.17
CA VAL A 590 1.37 -20.40 -24.05
C VAL A 590 2.48 -20.63 -23.03
N LEU A 591 2.84 -21.89 -22.76
CA LEU A 591 3.91 -22.26 -21.84
C LEU A 591 5.24 -21.66 -22.30
N GLY A 592 5.55 -21.78 -23.60
CA GLY A 592 6.77 -21.23 -24.18
C GLY A 592 6.83 -19.71 -24.13
N ILE A 593 5.74 -19.03 -24.52
CA ILE A 593 5.66 -17.57 -24.53
C ILE A 593 5.87 -17.03 -23.11
N TRP A 594 5.12 -17.58 -22.14
CA TRP A 594 5.19 -17.11 -20.76
C TRP A 594 6.55 -17.44 -20.13
N ALA A 595 7.11 -18.64 -20.35
CA ALA A 595 8.45 -18.98 -19.87
C ALA A 595 9.54 -18.06 -20.43
N GLY A 596 9.52 -17.77 -21.73
CA GLY A 596 10.48 -16.84 -22.34
C GLY A 596 10.36 -15.43 -21.75
N MET A 597 9.13 -14.99 -21.47
CA MET A 597 8.90 -13.69 -20.88
C MET A 597 9.32 -13.62 -19.40
N ILE A 598 9.11 -14.68 -18.63
CA ILE A 598 9.66 -14.83 -17.27
C ILE A 598 11.19 -14.72 -17.32
N GLY A 599 11.83 -15.30 -18.35
CA GLY A 599 13.27 -15.17 -18.59
C GLY A 599 13.74 -13.71 -18.69
N GLY A 600 13.01 -12.86 -19.43
CA GLY A 600 13.29 -11.42 -19.49
C GLY A 600 13.22 -10.75 -18.11
N THR A 601 12.20 -11.06 -17.30
CA THR A 601 12.07 -10.57 -15.92
C THR A 601 13.20 -11.06 -15.02
N ALA A 602 13.62 -12.32 -15.15
CA ALA A 602 14.74 -12.87 -14.38
C ALA A 602 16.06 -12.16 -14.68
N VAL A 603 16.36 -11.91 -15.96
CA VAL A 603 17.57 -11.17 -16.38
C VAL A 603 17.53 -9.73 -15.85
N GLN A 604 16.39 -9.06 -15.97
CA GLN A 604 16.19 -7.71 -15.44
C GLN A 604 16.43 -7.66 -13.92
N THR A 605 15.84 -8.60 -13.19
CA THR A 605 15.96 -8.71 -11.73
C THR A 605 17.42 -8.91 -11.32
N LEU A 606 18.15 -9.78 -12.04
CA LEU A 606 19.56 -10.04 -11.79
C LEU A 606 20.42 -8.79 -12.01
N ILE A 607 20.20 -8.06 -13.11
CA ILE A 607 20.93 -6.83 -13.42
C ILE A 607 20.66 -5.77 -12.34
N LEU A 608 19.40 -5.56 -11.96
CA LEU A 608 19.06 -4.61 -10.89
C LEU A 608 19.65 -5.01 -9.54
N ALA A 609 19.68 -6.31 -9.21
CA ALA A 609 20.29 -6.80 -7.99
C ALA A 609 21.80 -6.50 -7.98
N ILE A 610 22.51 -6.76 -9.09
CA ILE A 610 23.94 -6.45 -9.23
C ILE A 610 24.20 -4.95 -9.07
N ILE A 611 23.41 -4.11 -9.75
CA ILE A 611 23.51 -2.63 -9.64
C ILE A 611 23.32 -2.20 -8.19
N THR A 612 22.29 -2.73 -7.52
CA THR A 612 21.94 -2.37 -6.14
C THR A 612 23.01 -2.81 -5.14
N VAL A 613 23.57 -4.01 -5.31
CA VAL A 613 24.64 -4.55 -4.43
C VAL A 613 25.95 -3.79 -4.62
N ARG A 614 26.28 -3.38 -5.84
CA ARG A 614 27.50 -2.62 -6.16
C ARG A 614 27.37 -1.12 -5.96
N CYS A 615 26.20 -0.63 -5.56
CA CYS A 615 25.95 0.78 -5.35
C CYS A 615 26.83 1.35 -4.22
N ASP A 616 27.48 2.48 -4.51
CA ASP A 616 28.08 3.33 -3.48
C ASP A 616 26.99 4.23 -2.87
N TRP A 617 26.39 3.73 -1.79
CA TRP A 617 25.28 4.40 -1.11
C TRP A 617 25.64 5.75 -0.49
N GLU A 618 26.90 5.95 -0.10
CA GLU A 618 27.34 7.24 0.44
C GLU A 618 27.44 8.28 -0.68
N LYS A 619 27.94 7.89 -1.85
CA LYS A 619 27.93 8.74 -3.04
C LYS A 619 26.50 9.13 -3.44
N GLU A 620 25.56 8.22 -3.41
CA GLU A 620 24.15 8.52 -3.72
C GLU A 620 23.52 9.47 -2.70
N ALA A 621 23.85 9.33 -1.42
CA ALA A 621 23.40 10.26 -0.38
C ALA A 621 23.97 11.68 -0.60
N MET A 622 25.23 11.79 -1.05
CA MET A 622 25.81 13.08 -1.45
C MET A 622 25.11 13.69 -2.67
N ILE A 623 24.79 12.88 -3.69
CA ILE A 623 24.05 13.34 -4.88
C ILE A 623 22.66 13.84 -4.49
N ALA A 624 21.93 13.10 -3.64
CA ALA A 624 20.62 13.50 -3.14
C ALA A 624 20.70 14.82 -2.35
N SER A 625 21.69 14.96 -1.46
CA SER A 625 21.91 16.20 -0.69
C SER A 625 22.20 17.40 -1.61
N THR A 626 23.11 17.24 -2.57
CA THR A 626 23.45 18.28 -3.56
C THR A 626 22.23 18.70 -4.38
N ARG A 627 21.39 17.74 -4.77
CA ARG A 627 20.13 18.01 -5.48
C ARG A 627 19.19 18.85 -4.62
N MET A 628 19.07 18.53 -3.33
CA MET A 628 18.23 19.28 -2.41
C MET A 628 18.75 20.71 -2.21
N ASP A 629 20.07 20.92 -2.19
CA ASP A 629 20.68 22.25 -2.00
C ASP A 629 20.47 23.17 -3.20
N LYS A 630 20.73 22.68 -4.41
CA LYS A 630 20.43 23.43 -5.65
C LYS A 630 18.97 23.88 -5.72
N LEU A 631 18.04 23.04 -5.26
CA LEU A 631 16.61 23.33 -5.32
C LEU A 631 16.15 24.30 -4.24
N SER A 632 16.92 24.48 -3.14
CA SER A 632 16.65 25.53 -2.16
C SER A 632 17.18 26.92 -2.56
N GLU A 633 18.10 26.98 -3.53
CA GLU A 633 18.71 28.23 -4.00
C GLU A 633 17.91 28.95 -5.10
N VAL A 634 16.94 28.29 -5.75
CA VAL A 634 16.10 28.87 -6.83
C VAL A 634 15.01 29.83 -6.29
N ARG A 635 15.36 30.70 -5.35
CA ARG A 635 14.45 31.72 -4.81
C ARG A 635 14.24 32.90 -5.75
#